data_AF-A0ABD1LKE7-F1
#
_entry.id   AF-A0ABD1LKE7-F1
#
_cell.length_a   1.000
_cell.length_b   1.000
_cell.length_c   1.000
_cell.angle_alpha   90.00
_cell.angle_beta   90.00
_cell.angle_gamma   90.00
#
_symmetry.space_group_name_H-M   'P 1'
#
loop_
_entity.id
_entity.type
_entity.pdbx_description
1 polymer ?
#
loop_
_entity_poly.entity_id
_entity_poly.type
_entity_poly.pdbx_seq_one_letter_code
_entity_poly.pdbx_strand_id
1 'polypeptide(L)'
;MASTSSPCHSQLFCSVSINRRHPCGRVGFASNGGRSCRRFRNGIGFSIGVRSVLNSTRRSVDGYGAEESARVFFETLFEQTQNRFAGEEPDLRVLESDLEAALVALKKKEAHLMEAEAKVLLENSRLKLRKEELEQQESEIEAARVRYERLEEEMKEATAKLVSQASQIEELKLSVRDRDQEIDTVSNELRLKEGEVEKMRVQLEVKSKEAVGFESELREKGRLLDEANEVLKKQEIKLEELKRAVQEKEEEIEYFLGQREIDREKLRVAEAKLEKQATDWLLAQEELKRLGEDAARHAEESRETMNDFWRVKKLLNDVRSELVSSQQALASSRSKMEEQEQLLERQLSDLAEQRTSVMSYMENLKDAHIEVESERTKLRAAEAWNKELERDLKMEKELINELEEELKKERTSLVQAVKEMALLKDELKSKSDEFREMSAILQVKESELVDAKLEIQRLKSEKVSLQGILEEKDLELSNAKKLLEDVNQEISDLRMLMNSKKSQLIEATNMLREKDEQVRIIQNKLNNTNQKAFEAESVVERILDLTNKLVASIKDEDLNSSRPRHDEMGNQLLEELVGEPNNESRWQQKRLGNELELAKESLKEKEMEVLAAQRAITIKDEELKMTLARLDAKEVELKKVKEEVTEDSNDLKRLYALAQERIGDKSLGDLAIEKLQLEAAQLEVEAATQALQKLAQMSRQLMKKAIQSVEADNYLSVMQNNNDKNVDSITDINNYVCLTEVKAGVARLSALTEQLVIDAGIVAAN
;
A
#
# COMPACT_ATOMS: atom_id res chain seq x y z
N MET A 1 -7.06 -1.10 65.60
CA MET A 1 -8.48 -1.38 65.91
C MET A 1 -9.34 -1.00 64.71
N ALA A 2 -10.56 -1.55 64.61
CA ALA A 2 -11.73 -1.24 63.77
C ALA A 2 -11.71 -0.07 62.75
N SER A 3 -12.47 -0.05 61.64
CA SER A 3 -13.28 -1.03 60.88
C SER A 3 -13.97 -0.26 59.72
N THR A 4 -14.67 -0.96 58.81
CA THR A 4 -15.65 -0.40 57.82
C THR A 4 -15.08 0.42 56.65
N SER A 5 -15.72 0.52 55.47
CA SER A 5 -16.52 -0.47 54.70
C SER A 5 -16.83 0.10 53.31
N SER A 6 -16.80 -0.72 52.25
CA SER A 6 -17.40 -0.37 50.96
C SER A 6 -18.94 -0.29 51.05
N PRO A 7 -19.59 0.38 50.09
CA PRO A 7 -20.80 -0.22 49.51
C PRO A 7 -20.76 -0.26 47.98
N CYS A 8 -21.31 -1.34 47.41
CA CYS A 8 -21.61 -1.48 45.98
C CYS A 8 -23.12 -1.53 45.76
N HIS A 9 -23.60 -1.00 44.63
CA HIS A 9 -24.92 -1.27 44.04
C HIS A 9 -24.72 -1.38 42.52
N SER A 10 -24.86 -2.57 41.92
CA SER A 10 -26.11 -3.25 41.55
C SER A 10 -26.84 -2.53 40.40
N GLN A 11 -26.57 -2.94 39.16
CA GLN A 11 -27.31 -4.00 38.44
C GLN A 11 -28.71 -3.59 37.95
N LEU A 12 -28.92 -3.69 36.63
CA LEU A 12 -30.18 -4.17 36.05
C LEU A 12 -29.86 -4.95 34.77
N PHE A 13 -30.25 -6.22 34.73
CA PHE A 13 -30.22 -7.09 33.54
C PHE A 13 -31.61 -7.13 32.91
N CYS A 14 -31.69 -7.32 31.59
CA CYS A 14 -32.72 -8.18 31.02
C CYS A 14 -32.28 -8.78 29.67
N SER A 15 -32.60 -10.05 29.45
CA SER A 15 -32.33 -10.80 28.20
C SER A 15 -33.39 -10.45 27.12
N VAL A 16 -33.33 -10.86 25.85
CA VAL A 16 -33.48 -12.22 25.27
C VAL A 16 -33.25 -12.04 23.73
N SER A 17 -32.20 -12.56 23.08
CA SER A 17 -31.92 -13.94 22.59
C SER A 17 -32.48 -14.32 21.19
N ILE A 18 -31.69 -15.12 20.46
CA ILE A 18 -32.07 -16.19 19.48
C ILE A 18 -32.19 -15.88 17.95
N ASN A 19 -31.27 -16.55 17.24
CA ASN A 19 -31.33 -17.23 15.92
C ASN A 19 -30.86 -16.63 14.58
N ARG A 20 -30.15 -17.52 13.86
CA ARG A 20 -29.75 -17.47 12.44
C ARG A 20 -30.96 -17.73 11.52
N ARG A 21 -30.98 -17.14 10.31
CA ARG A 21 -30.96 -17.87 9.00
C ARG A 21 -31.14 -16.93 7.79
N HIS A 22 -30.27 -17.12 6.79
CA HIS A 22 -30.58 -16.92 5.36
C HIS A 22 -31.41 -18.13 4.83
N PRO A 23 -32.09 -18.11 3.65
CA PRO A 23 -31.70 -17.35 2.44
C PRO A 23 -32.83 -16.76 1.54
N CYS A 24 -32.40 -16.09 0.46
CA CYS A 24 -33.05 -15.88 -0.86
C CYS A 24 -34.55 -15.45 -0.93
N GLY A 25 -34.81 -14.25 -1.48
CA GLY A 25 -36.14 -13.83 -1.96
C GLY A 25 -36.06 -12.69 -2.99
N ARG A 26 -36.83 -12.78 -4.09
CA ARG A 26 -36.83 -11.83 -5.22
C ARG A 26 -37.79 -10.64 -5.04
N VAL A 27 -37.36 -9.48 -5.57
CA VAL A 27 -38.16 -8.44 -6.26
C VAL A 27 -39.35 -7.77 -5.52
N GLY A 28 -39.28 -6.44 -5.41
CA GLY A 28 -40.43 -5.57 -5.13
C GLY A 28 -40.07 -4.08 -5.32
N PHE A 29 -40.78 -3.37 -6.21
CA PHE A 29 -40.60 -1.93 -6.43
C PHE A 29 -41.43 -1.10 -5.43
N ALA A 30 -40.89 0.03 -4.93
CA ALA A 30 -41.64 1.28 -4.81
C ALA A 30 -40.74 2.51 -4.53
N SER A 31 -41.00 3.58 -5.28
CA SER A 31 -40.35 4.90 -5.24
C SER A 31 -40.49 5.68 -3.92
N ASN A 32 -39.44 6.40 -3.48
CA ASN A 32 -39.40 7.88 -3.40
C ASN A 32 -38.18 8.42 -2.64
N GLY A 33 -37.76 9.67 -2.93
CA GLY A 33 -36.83 10.42 -2.06
C GLY A 33 -35.63 11.11 -2.74
N GLY A 34 -35.80 11.83 -3.86
CA GLY A 34 -34.69 12.54 -4.52
C GLY A 34 -34.41 13.96 -4.00
N ARG A 35 -33.12 14.36 -3.99
CA ARG A 35 -32.54 15.74 -4.01
C ARG A 35 -31.01 15.61 -4.02
N SER A 36 -30.18 16.52 -4.54
CA SER A 36 -30.32 17.48 -5.66
C SER A 36 -28.96 18.18 -5.87
N CYS A 37 -28.39 18.21 -7.09
CA CYS A 37 -27.68 19.38 -7.63
C CYS A 37 -27.13 19.23 -9.07
N ARG A 38 -27.30 20.31 -9.86
CA ARG A 38 -26.34 20.88 -10.83
C ARG A 38 -25.71 19.95 -11.89
N ARG A 39 -26.33 19.92 -13.09
CA ARG A 39 -25.58 19.79 -14.36
C ARG A 39 -25.28 21.18 -14.92
N PHE A 40 -24.07 21.39 -15.43
CA PHE A 40 -23.76 22.50 -16.33
C PHE A 40 -23.93 22.07 -17.80
N ARG A 41 -23.87 23.07 -18.67
CA ARG A 41 -24.21 23.01 -20.10
C ARG A 41 -23.00 22.61 -20.94
N ASN A 42 -23.18 21.70 -21.92
CA ASN A 42 -22.81 21.88 -23.35
C ASN A 42 -22.88 20.54 -24.11
N GLY A 43 -23.08 20.61 -25.43
CA GLY A 43 -23.26 19.45 -26.31
C GLY A 43 -24.27 19.74 -27.41
N ILE A 44 -23.85 20.41 -28.49
CA ILE A 44 -24.71 20.73 -29.64
C ILE A 44 -24.71 19.53 -30.59
N GLY A 45 -25.77 18.73 -30.57
CA GLY A 45 -26.00 17.65 -31.53
C GLY A 45 -26.85 18.13 -32.71
N PHE A 46 -26.26 18.25 -33.89
CA PHE A 46 -27.00 18.52 -35.13
C PHE A 46 -27.73 17.25 -35.61
N SER A 47 -28.99 17.08 -35.18
CA SER A 47 -29.85 16.03 -35.72
C SER A 47 -30.42 16.46 -37.08
N ILE A 48 -29.72 16.14 -38.18
CA ILE A 48 -30.23 16.31 -39.54
C ILE A 48 -31.28 15.21 -39.80
N GLY A 49 -32.49 15.45 -39.28
CA GLY A 49 -33.66 14.64 -39.60
C GLY A 49 -34.11 14.94 -41.02
N VAL A 50 -33.68 14.11 -41.98
CA VAL A 50 -34.17 14.18 -43.38
C VAL A 50 -35.65 13.81 -43.41
N ARG A 51 -36.51 14.82 -43.27
CA ARG A 51 -37.94 14.71 -43.61
C ARG A 51 -38.04 14.49 -45.12
N SER A 52 -38.20 13.23 -45.53
CA SER A 52 -38.61 12.88 -46.88
C SER A 52 -40.03 13.44 -47.13
N VAL A 53 -40.12 14.65 -47.70
CA VAL A 53 -41.38 15.24 -48.17
C VAL A 53 -41.80 14.53 -49.47
N LEU A 54 -42.19 13.27 -49.34
CA LEU A 54 -42.90 12.56 -50.40
C LEU A 54 -44.36 12.99 -50.36
N ASN A 55 -44.67 14.00 -51.18
CA ASN A 55 -46.03 14.40 -51.47
C ASN A 55 -46.79 13.20 -52.09
N SER A 56 -47.54 12.45 -51.27
CA SER A 56 -48.48 11.43 -51.74
C SER A 56 -49.72 12.05 -52.37
N THR A 57 -49.55 13.13 -53.15
CA THR A 57 -50.57 13.73 -53.98
C THR A 57 -50.78 12.85 -55.21
N ARG A 58 -51.43 11.69 -55.00
CA ARG A 58 -52.13 10.98 -56.07
C ARG A 58 -53.26 11.87 -56.58
N ARG A 59 -52.94 12.84 -57.44
CA ARG A 59 -53.89 13.28 -58.45
C ARG A 59 -54.16 12.05 -59.31
N SER A 60 -55.41 11.60 -59.34
CA SER A 60 -55.79 10.76 -60.48
C SER A 60 -55.60 11.62 -61.73
N VAL A 61 -54.74 11.16 -62.61
CA VAL A 61 -54.73 11.63 -63.99
C VAL A 61 -55.45 10.55 -64.78
N ASP A 62 -56.77 10.48 -64.57
CA ASP A 62 -57.73 9.96 -65.55
C ASP A 62 -57.74 10.93 -66.74
N GLY A 63 -56.58 11.00 -67.39
CA GLY A 63 -56.24 11.80 -68.55
C GLY A 63 -56.35 10.96 -69.81
N TYR A 64 -57.38 10.12 -69.90
CA TYR A 64 -57.92 9.69 -71.18
C TYR A 64 -58.48 10.94 -71.88
N GLY A 65 -57.57 11.74 -72.46
CA GLY A 65 -57.92 12.73 -73.46
C GLY A 65 -58.69 12.00 -74.54
N ALA A 66 -59.87 12.53 -74.90
CA ALA A 66 -60.87 11.76 -75.61
C ALA A 66 -60.32 11.25 -76.95
N GLU A 67 -59.98 9.96 -77.00
CA GLU A 67 -60.11 9.17 -78.20
C GLU A 67 -61.59 9.12 -78.54
N GLU A 68 -62.06 10.16 -79.24
CA GLU A 68 -63.29 10.11 -80.03
C GLU A 68 -63.23 8.79 -80.81
N SER A 69 -64.03 7.82 -80.36
CA SER A 69 -63.75 6.43 -80.70
C SER A 69 -63.67 6.29 -82.21
N ALA A 70 -62.71 5.52 -82.73
CA ALA A 70 -62.63 5.29 -84.17
C ALA A 70 -63.98 4.82 -84.74
N ARG A 71 -64.79 4.12 -83.93
CA ARG A 71 -66.22 3.87 -84.18
C ARG A 71 -67.02 5.13 -84.51
N VAL A 72 -67.07 6.12 -83.63
CA VAL A 72 -67.81 7.39 -83.84
C VAL A 72 -67.31 8.12 -85.09
N PHE A 73 -66.00 8.13 -85.34
CA PHE A 73 -65.46 8.74 -86.57
C PHE A 73 -65.83 7.94 -87.83
N PHE A 74 -65.84 6.60 -87.77
CA PHE A 74 -66.31 5.74 -88.86
C PHE A 74 -67.83 5.77 -89.04
N GLU A 75 -68.63 5.91 -87.98
CA GLU A 75 -70.09 6.05 -88.00
C GLU A 75 -70.47 7.42 -88.58
N THR A 76 -69.79 8.50 -88.18
CA THR A 76 -69.96 9.83 -88.79
C THR A 76 -69.58 9.81 -90.28
N LEU A 77 -68.48 9.13 -90.65
CA LEU A 77 -68.13 8.92 -92.08
C LEU A 77 -69.16 8.07 -92.83
N PHE A 78 -69.73 7.04 -92.20
CA PHE A 78 -70.80 6.24 -92.80
C PHE A 78 -72.05 7.08 -93.06
N GLU A 79 -72.54 7.82 -92.05
CA GLU A 79 -73.69 8.73 -92.21
C GLU A 79 -73.43 9.86 -93.22
N GLN A 80 -72.19 10.37 -93.26
CA GLN A 80 -71.78 11.41 -94.22
C GLN A 80 -71.66 10.88 -95.66
N THR A 81 -71.29 9.60 -95.86
CA THR A 81 -71.35 8.95 -97.19
C THR A 81 -72.79 8.54 -97.56
N GLN A 82 -73.63 8.18 -96.59
CA GLN A 82 -75.01 7.74 -96.85
C GLN A 82 -75.92 8.89 -97.34
N ASN A 83 -75.62 10.14 -96.96
CA ASN A 83 -76.32 11.34 -97.43
C ASN A 83 -75.81 11.92 -98.78
N ARG A 84 -74.92 11.22 -99.51
CA ARG A 84 -74.37 11.71 -100.80
C ARG A 84 -74.89 11.02 -102.07
N PHE A 85 -75.85 10.09 -101.96
CA PHE A 85 -76.39 9.34 -103.11
C PHE A 85 -77.85 9.72 -103.44
N ALA A 86 -78.10 10.98 -103.77
CA ALA A 86 -79.44 11.49 -104.10
C ALA A 86 -79.44 12.66 -105.10
N GLY A 87 -78.91 12.42 -106.31
CA GLY A 87 -78.97 13.36 -107.44
C GLY A 87 -77.65 13.53 -108.18
N GLU A 88 -77.73 13.49 -109.52
CA GLU A 88 -76.61 13.59 -110.48
C GLU A 88 -75.60 12.42 -110.45
N GLU A 89 -74.93 12.20 -111.58
CA GLU A 89 -74.01 11.08 -111.78
C GLU A 89 -72.66 11.34 -111.08
N PRO A 90 -72.03 10.33 -110.45
CA PRO A 90 -70.73 10.52 -109.82
C PRO A 90 -69.64 10.69 -110.89
N ASP A 91 -69.09 11.90 -111.02
CA ASP A 91 -67.87 12.12 -111.82
C ASP A 91 -66.72 11.30 -111.21
N LEU A 92 -66.36 10.22 -111.91
CA LEU A 92 -65.35 9.26 -111.49
C LEU A 92 -63.99 9.94 -111.21
N ARG A 93 -63.70 11.08 -111.86
CA ARG A 93 -62.47 11.85 -111.62
C ARG A 93 -62.42 12.49 -110.25
N VAL A 94 -63.57 12.89 -109.70
CA VAL A 94 -63.65 13.46 -108.34
C VAL A 94 -63.42 12.36 -107.31
N LEU A 95 -64.01 11.18 -107.51
CA LEU A 95 -63.78 10.02 -106.63
C LEU A 95 -62.33 9.51 -106.70
N GLU A 96 -61.74 9.50 -107.89
CA GLU A 96 -60.32 9.18 -108.10
C GLU A 96 -59.40 10.20 -107.38
N SER A 97 -59.71 11.50 -107.50
CA SER A 97 -59.00 12.57 -106.80
C SER A 97 -59.13 12.48 -105.27
N ASP A 98 -60.32 12.16 -104.75
CA ASP A 98 -60.56 11.96 -103.31
C ASP A 98 -59.81 10.72 -102.79
N LEU A 99 -59.70 9.65 -103.59
CA LEU A 99 -58.92 8.45 -103.26
C LEU A 99 -57.39 8.71 -103.29
N GLU A 100 -56.88 9.48 -104.25
CA GLU A 100 -55.49 9.92 -104.25
C GLU A 100 -55.19 10.84 -103.05
N ALA A 101 -56.09 11.77 -102.73
CA ALA A 101 -55.97 12.64 -101.56
C ALA A 101 -55.98 11.83 -100.26
N ALA A 102 -56.84 10.81 -100.15
CA ALA A 102 -56.86 9.88 -99.02
C ALA A 102 -55.56 9.05 -98.91
N LEU A 103 -55.01 8.57 -100.03
CA LEU A 103 -53.71 7.88 -100.06
C LEU A 103 -52.54 8.79 -99.66
N VAL A 104 -52.54 10.06 -100.09
CA VAL A 104 -51.54 11.04 -99.67
C VAL A 104 -51.70 11.39 -98.18
N ALA A 105 -52.92 11.50 -97.67
CA ALA A 105 -53.18 11.71 -96.25
C ALA A 105 -52.77 10.50 -95.39
N LEU A 106 -53.01 9.28 -95.87
CA LEU A 106 -52.57 8.04 -95.22
C LEU A 106 -51.04 7.94 -95.20
N LYS A 107 -50.34 8.17 -96.32
CA LYS A 107 -48.87 8.20 -96.37
C LYS A 107 -48.26 9.28 -95.46
N LYS A 108 -48.93 10.43 -95.28
CA LYS A 108 -48.53 11.44 -94.29
C LYS A 108 -48.74 10.96 -92.85
N LYS A 109 -49.86 10.30 -92.54
CA LYS A 109 -50.08 9.69 -91.22
C LYS A 109 -49.10 8.56 -90.93
N GLU A 110 -48.80 7.71 -91.90
CA GLU A 110 -47.78 6.65 -91.85
C GLU A 110 -46.39 7.23 -91.56
N ALA A 111 -45.98 8.29 -92.28
CA ALA A 111 -44.73 8.99 -92.00
C ALA A 111 -44.68 9.61 -90.59
N HIS A 112 -45.77 10.22 -90.11
CA HIS A 112 -45.83 10.74 -88.74
C HIS A 112 -45.89 9.64 -87.67
N LEU A 113 -46.48 8.47 -87.96
CA LEU A 113 -46.44 7.31 -87.07
C LEU A 113 -45.03 6.73 -86.99
N MET A 114 -44.32 6.58 -88.11
CA MET A 114 -42.90 6.20 -88.15
C MET A 114 -42.01 7.20 -87.40
N GLU A 115 -42.28 8.50 -87.53
CA GLU A 115 -41.59 9.55 -86.78
C GLU A 115 -41.89 9.49 -85.27
N ALA A 116 -43.14 9.18 -84.89
CA ALA A 116 -43.54 8.99 -83.50
C ALA A 116 -42.93 7.71 -82.89
N GLU A 117 -42.92 6.60 -83.62
CA GLU A 117 -42.29 5.34 -83.23
C GLU A 117 -40.77 5.52 -83.04
N ALA A 118 -40.10 6.21 -83.98
CA ALA A 118 -38.68 6.54 -83.84
C ALA A 118 -38.39 7.40 -82.58
N LYS A 119 -39.28 8.37 -82.26
CA LYS A 119 -39.19 9.16 -81.02
C LYS A 119 -39.46 8.33 -79.77
N VAL A 120 -40.43 7.41 -79.80
CA VAL A 120 -40.71 6.48 -78.70
C VAL A 120 -39.54 5.51 -78.46
N LEU A 121 -38.91 4.99 -79.51
CA LEU A 121 -37.71 4.16 -79.41
C LEU A 121 -36.53 4.95 -78.83
N LEU A 122 -36.32 6.20 -79.26
CA LEU A 122 -35.32 7.11 -78.70
C LEU A 122 -35.55 7.34 -77.20
N GLU A 123 -36.76 7.74 -76.80
CA GLU A 123 -37.07 7.99 -75.38
C GLU A 123 -37.06 6.70 -74.55
N ASN A 124 -37.44 5.56 -75.09
CA ASN A 124 -37.29 4.27 -74.42
C ASN A 124 -35.82 3.91 -74.18
N SER A 125 -34.93 4.19 -75.14
CA SER A 125 -33.48 4.02 -74.94
C SER A 125 -32.91 4.97 -73.86
N ARG A 126 -33.42 6.21 -73.79
CA ARG A 126 -33.08 7.20 -72.75
C ARG A 126 -33.61 6.79 -71.37
N LEU A 127 -34.83 6.24 -71.31
CA LEU A 127 -35.42 5.73 -70.08
C LEU A 127 -34.68 4.50 -69.56
N LYS A 128 -34.24 3.59 -70.45
CA LYS A 128 -33.40 2.45 -70.08
C LYS A 128 -32.06 2.90 -69.49
N LEU A 129 -31.37 3.83 -70.14
CA LEU A 129 -30.10 4.36 -69.65
C LEU A 129 -30.25 5.06 -68.30
N ARG A 130 -31.29 5.90 -68.12
CA ARG A 130 -31.60 6.51 -66.81
C ARG A 130 -31.98 5.49 -65.73
N LYS A 131 -32.61 4.38 -66.09
CA LYS A 131 -32.92 3.30 -65.15
C LYS A 131 -31.64 2.62 -64.69
N GLU A 132 -30.69 2.39 -65.61
CA GLU A 132 -29.36 1.84 -65.29
C GLU A 132 -28.53 2.80 -64.42
N GLU A 133 -28.58 4.11 -64.69
CA GLU A 133 -27.99 5.15 -63.82
C GLU A 133 -28.60 5.15 -62.40
N LEU A 134 -29.93 5.00 -62.28
CA LEU A 134 -30.62 4.95 -61.00
C LEU A 134 -30.34 3.65 -60.22
N GLU A 135 -30.29 2.50 -60.89
CA GLU A 135 -29.91 1.22 -60.27
C GLU A 135 -28.45 1.26 -59.78
N GLN A 136 -27.55 1.92 -60.51
CA GLN A 136 -26.20 2.16 -60.03
C GLN A 136 -26.19 3.07 -58.79
N GLN A 137 -26.90 4.21 -58.80
CA GLN A 137 -27.00 5.10 -57.63
C GLN A 137 -27.62 4.40 -56.41
N GLU A 138 -28.62 3.55 -56.60
CA GLU A 138 -29.21 2.74 -55.52
C GLU A 138 -28.18 1.76 -54.93
N SER A 139 -27.37 1.11 -55.78
CA SER A 139 -26.27 0.24 -55.33
C SER A 139 -25.16 1.00 -54.58
N GLU A 140 -24.86 2.24 -54.98
CA GLU A 140 -23.88 3.10 -54.30
C GLU A 140 -24.41 3.60 -52.95
N ILE A 141 -25.71 3.92 -52.86
CA ILE A 141 -26.40 4.27 -51.61
C ILE A 141 -26.42 3.08 -50.65
N GLU A 142 -26.69 1.87 -51.13
CA GLU A 142 -26.69 0.66 -50.29
C GLU A 142 -25.28 0.30 -49.81
N ALA A 143 -24.27 0.41 -50.68
CA ALA A 143 -22.88 0.27 -50.30
C ALA A 143 -22.43 1.35 -49.28
N ALA A 144 -23.02 2.54 -49.30
CA ALA A 144 -22.80 3.57 -48.29
C ALA A 144 -23.50 3.24 -46.95
N ARG A 145 -24.75 2.74 -46.97
CA ARG A 145 -25.49 2.30 -45.78
C ARG A 145 -24.72 1.23 -45.00
N VAL A 146 -24.27 0.17 -45.67
CA VAL A 146 -23.48 -0.91 -45.05
C VAL A 146 -22.16 -0.41 -44.44
N ARG A 147 -21.57 0.66 -44.97
CA ARG A 147 -20.38 1.32 -44.37
C ARG A 147 -20.75 2.12 -43.12
N TYR A 148 -21.87 2.84 -43.13
CA TYR A 148 -22.35 3.58 -41.96
C TYR A 148 -22.78 2.65 -40.82
N GLU A 149 -23.48 1.55 -41.11
CA GLU A 149 -23.87 0.55 -40.12
C GLU A 149 -22.65 -0.07 -39.44
N ARG A 150 -21.62 -0.45 -40.22
CA ARG A 150 -20.35 -0.94 -39.67
C ARG A 150 -19.65 0.09 -38.77
N LEU A 151 -19.58 1.34 -39.20
CA LEU A 151 -19.02 2.42 -38.37
C LEU A 151 -19.84 2.66 -37.09
N GLU A 152 -21.16 2.46 -37.14
CA GLU A 152 -22.02 2.53 -35.94
C GLU A 152 -21.76 1.34 -34.99
N GLU A 153 -21.52 0.14 -35.51
CA GLU A 153 -21.11 -1.03 -34.72
C GLU A 153 -19.71 -0.89 -34.11
N GLU A 154 -18.72 -0.43 -34.88
CA GLU A 154 -17.37 -0.10 -34.39
C GLU A 154 -17.44 0.96 -33.27
N MET A 155 -18.28 1.99 -33.43
CA MET A 155 -18.52 3.02 -32.40
C MET A 155 -19.25 2.47 -31.16
N LYS A 156 -20.21 1.55 -31.32
CA LYS A 156 -20.87 0.86 -30.19
C LYS A 156 -19.86 0.00 -29.42
N GLU A 157 -19.02 -0.75 -30.12
CA GLU A 157 -17.99 -1.61 -29.51
C GLU A 157 -16.91 -0.78 -28.79
N ALA A 158 -16.44 0.31 -29.40
CA ALA A 158 -15.53 1.27 -28.77
C ALA A 158 -16.15 1.92 -27.52
N THR A 159 -17.43 2.29 -27.58
CA THR A 159 -18.17 2.82 -26.42
C THR A 159 -18.28 1.78 -25.30
N ALA A 160 -18.57 0.51 -25.63
CA ALA A 160 -18.63 -0.57 -24.64
C ALA A 160 -17.27 -0.84 -23.98
N LYS A 161 -16.17 -0.82 -24.76
CA LYS A 161 -14.78 -0.92 -24.25
C LYS A 161 -14.46 0.23 -23.29
N LEU A 162 -14.79 1.47 -23.63
CA LEU A 162 -14.60 2.64 -22.76
C LEU A 162 -15.44 2.57 -21.47
N VAL A 163 -16.68 2.08 -21.52
CA VAL A 163 -17.52 1.87 -20.33
C VAL A 163 -16.95 0.76 -19.43
N SER A 164 -16.41 -0.32 -20.02
CA SER A 164 -15.73 -1.38 -19.27
C SER A 164 -14.46 -0.86 -18.56
N GLN A 165 -13.63 -0.10 -19.26
CA GLN A 165 -12.43 0.55 -18.69
C GLN A 165 -12.80 1.55 -17.58
N ALA A 166 -13.82 2.38 -17.78
CA ALA A 166 -14.30 3.31 -16.76
C ALA A 166 -14.81 2.58 -15.48
N SER A 167 -15.41 1.40 -15.65
CA SER A 167 -15.85 0.54 -14.54
C SER A 167 -14.66 -0.02 -13.75
N GLN A 168 -13.66 -0.55 -14.46
CA GLN A 168 -12.39 -1.04 -13.86
C GLN A 168 -11.63 0.08 -13.13
N ILE A 169 -11.63 1.30 -13.66
CA ILE A 169 -10.98 2.46 -13.03
C ILE A 169 -11.67 2.83 -11.71
N GLU A 170 -13.01 2.83 -11.64
CA GLU A 170 -13.71 3.14 -10.38
C GLU A 170 -13.58 2.00 -9.36
N GLU A 171 -13.49 0.74 -9.79
CA GLU A 171 -13.19 -0.42 -8.94
C GLU A 171 -11.78 -0.36 -8.34
N LEU A 172 -10.75 -0.10 -9.16
CA LEU A 172 -9.39 0.15 -8.68
C LEU A 172 -9.34 1.35 -7.72
N LYS A 173 -10.11 2.40 -8.00
CA LYS A 173 -10.23 3.59 -7.15
C LYS A 173 -11.03 3.34 -5.87
N LEU A 174 -11.87 2.31 -5.78
CA LEU A 174 -12.40 1.81 -4.51
C LEU A 174 -11.30 1.09 -3.73
N SER A 175 -10.65 0.10 -4.36
CA SER A 175 -9.55 -0.66 -3.75
C SER A 175 -8.44 0.25 -3.19
N VAL A 176 -8.02 1.29 -3.91
CA VAL A 176 -7.04 2.28 -3.41
C VAL A 176 -7.55 2.99 -2.14
N ARG A 177 -8.80 3.47 -2.12
CA ARG A 177 -9.40 4.10 -0.93
C ARG A 177 -9.50 3.14 0.26
N ASP A 178 -9.73 1.86 0.02
CA ASP A 178 -9.78 0.85 1.07
C ASP A 178 -8.37 0.59 1.63
N ARG A 179 -7.35 0.54 0.76
CA ARG A 179 -5.93 0.47 1.19
C ARG A 179 -5.44 1.74 1.89
N ASP A 180 -5.91 2.91 1.50
CA ASP A 180 -5.60 4.17 2.20
C ASP A 180 -6.18 4.13 3.64
N GLN A 181 -7.39 3.60 3.81
CA GLN A 181 -8.00 3.38 5.14
C GLN A 181 -7.23 2.34 5.98
N GLU A 182 -6.77 1.24 5.37
CA GLU A 182 -5.87 0.26 6.04
C GLU A 182 -4.55 0.91 6.50
N ILE A 183 -3.98 1.80 5.68
CA ILE A 183 -2.74 2.53 6.02
C ILE A 183 -3.01 3.53 7.16
N ASP A 184 -4.14 4.22 7.15
CA ASP A 184 -4.54 5.12 8.24
C ASP A 184 -4.76 4.37 9.56
N THR A 185 -5.42 3.19 9.58
CA THR A 185 -5.59 2.42 10.82
C THR A 185 -4.26 1.93 11.37
N VAL A 186 -3.43 1.30 10.54
CA VAL A 186 -2.08 0.81 10.92
C VAL A 186 -1.19 1.96 11.40
N SER A 187 -1.26 3.14 10.78
CA SER A 187 -0.48 4.32 11.20
C SER A 187 -0.93 4.87 12.56
N ASN A 188 -2.23 4.79 12.88
CA ASN A 188 -2.75 5.18 14.19
C ASN A 188 -2.39 4.16 15.28
N GLU A 189 -2.40 2.86 14.96
CA GLU A 189 -1.94 1.78 15.87
C GLU A 189 -0.44 1.85 16.14
N LEU A 190 0.38 2.09 15.11
CA LEU A 190 1.82 2.28 15.25
C LEU A 190 2.13 3.46 16.18
N ARG A 191 1.50 4.62 15.98
CA ARG A 191 1.66 5.80 16.85
C ARG A 191 1.24 5.52 18.30
N LEU A 192 0.26 4.65 18.52
CA LEU A 192 -0.13 4.20 19.86
C LEU A 192 0.96 3.32 20.49
N LYS A 193 1.58 2.41 19.72
CA LYS A 193 2.71 1.59 20.18
C LYS A 193 3.99 2.38 20.40
N GLU A 194 4.29 3.40 19.60
CA GLU A 194 5.36 4.37 19.89
C GLU A 194 5.13 5.05 21.25
N GLY A 195 3.89 5.46 21.53
CA GLY A 195 3.49 6.01 22.83
C GLY A 195 3.52 5.02 24.01
N GLU A 196 3.44 3.71 23.77
CA GLU A 196 3.71 2.68 24.79
C GLU A 196 5.22 2.50 25.01
N VAL A 197 6.01 2.44 23.94
CA VAL A 197 7.47 2.31 23.99
C VAL A 197 8.11 3.48 24.72
N GLU A 198 7.65 4.71 24.49
CA GLU A 198 8.19 5.88 25.18
C GLU A 198 7.83 5.90 26.68
N LYS A 199 6.64 5.42 27.07
CA LYS A 199 6.30 5.19 28.49
C LYS A 199 7.23 4.16 29.12
N MET A 200 7.53 3.07 28.41
CA MET A 200 8.49 2.06 28.89
C MET A 200 9.91 2.63 29.02
N ARG A 201 10.35 3.49 28.09
CA ARG A 201 11.64 4.19 28.19
C ARG A 201 11.71 5.06 29.45
N VAL A 202 10.69 5.89 29.69
CA VAL A 202 10.61 6.76 30.87
C VAL A 202 10.57 5.95 32.16
N GLN A 203 9.82 4.84 32.22
CA GLN A 203 9.81 3.95 33.39
C GLN A 203 11.17 3.28 33.64
N LEU A 204 11.89 2.89 32.59
CA LEU A 204 13.22 2.30 32.71
C LEU A 204 14.27 3.33 33.16
N GLU A 205 14.18 4.57 32.67
CA GLU A 205 15.00 5.70 33.10
C GLU A 205 14.77 6.05 34.58
N VAL A 206 13.53 5.97 35.08
CA VAL A 206 13.20 6.13 36.50
C VAL A 206 13.79 4.98 37.34
N LYS A 207 13.56 3.72 36.94
CA LYS A 207 14.12 2.54 37.64
C LYS A 207 15.65 2.52 37.65
N SER A 208 16.29 3.07 36.61
CA SER A 208 17.75 3.24 36.57
C SER A 208 18.24 4.21 37.66
N LYS A 209 17.52 5.31 37.89
CA LYS A 209 17.82 6.28 38.97
C LYS A 209 17.54 5.70 40.35
N GLU A 210 16.46 4.95 40.51
CA GLU A 210 16.16 4.19 41.75
C GLU A 210 17.28 3.19 42.06
N ALA A 211 17.77 2.45 41.06
CA ALA A 211 18.88 1.51 41.22
C ALA A 211 20.20 2.18 41.65
N VAL A 212 20.54 3.35 41.10
CA VAL A 212 21.70 4.16 41.55
C VAL A 212 21.52 4.67 42.99
N GLY A 213 20.29 4.98 43.40
CA GLY A 213 19.94 5.27 44.79
C GLY A 213 20.22 4.08 45.72
N PHE A 214 19.68 2.91 45.38
CA PHE A 214 19.91 1.68 46.16
C PHE A 214 21.39 1.26 46.20
N GLU A 215 22.15 1.45 45.11
CA GLU A 215 23.59 1.19 45.11
C GLU A 215 24.34 2.13 46.07
N SER A 216 23.91 3.40 46.14
CA SER A 216 24.46 4.40 47.05
C SER A 216 24.16 4.07 48.52
N GLU A 217 22.91 3.69 48.83
CA GLU A 217 22.53 3.18 50.15
C GLU A 217 23.30 1.91 50.55
N LEU A 218 23.47 0.95 49.62
CA LEU A 218 24.18 -0.29 49.88
C LEU A 218 25.67 -0.02 50.16
N ARG A 219 26.27 0.92 49.41
CA ARG A 219 27.64 1.38 49.62
C ARG A 219 27.82 2.08 50.97
N GLU A 220 26.82 2.81 51.45
CA GLU A 220 26.80 3.39 52.80
C GLU A 220 26.65 2.35 53.90
N LYS A 221 25.70 1.41 53.76
CA LYS A 221 25.54 0.28 54.67
C LYS A 221 26.81 -0.58 54.74
N GLY A 222 27.55 -0.69 53.64
CA GLY A 222 28.90 -1.27 53.61
C GLY A 222 29.89 -0.55 54.52
N ARG A 223 30.03 0.79 54.39
CA ARG A 223 30.90 1.59 55.28
C ARG A 223 30.56 1.41 56.76
N LEU A 224 29.27 1.41 57.11
CA LEU A 224 28.82 1.24 58.49
C LEU A 224 29.14 -0.16 59.04
N LEU A 225 29.12 -1.20 58.19
CA LEU A 225 29.57 -2.55 58.57
C LEU A 225 31.10 -2.61 58.76
N ASP A 226 31.89 -1.94 57.91
CA ASP A 226 33.34 -1.84 58.09
C ASP A 226 33.70 -1.10 59.39
N GLU A 227 33.02 0.00 59.70
CA GLU A 227 33.16 0.73 60.97
C GLU A 227 32.78 -0.14 62.18
N ALA A 228 31.67 -0.89 62.10
CA ALA A 228 31.26 -1.82 63.14
C ALA A 228 32.27 -2.97 63.34
N ASN A 229 32.85 -3.50 62.26
CA ASN A 229 33.91 -4.50 62.32
C ASN A 229 35.18 -3.95 62.99
N GLU A 230 35.55 -2.69 62.72
CA GLU A 230 36.66 -2.02 63.41
C GLU A 230 36.37 -1.72 64.89
N VAL A 231 35.10 -1.56 65.29
CA VAL A 231 34.70 -1.49 66.71
C VAL A 231 34.79 -2.87 67.36
N LEU A 232 34.33 -3.94 66.69
CA LEU A 232 34.41 -5.30 67.20
C LEU A 232 35.86 -5.74 67.43
N LYS A 233 36.79 -5.49 66.50
CA LYS A 233 38.24 -5.75 66.70
C LYS A 233 38.80 -5.04 67.94
N LYS A 234 38.37 -3.80 68.19
CA LYS A 234 38.78 -3.03 69.38
C LYS A 234 38.16 -3.56 70.68
N GLN A 235 36.99 -4.20 70.61
CA GLN A 235 36.38 -4.89 71.76
C GLN A 235 37.04 -6.25 72.01
N GLU A 236 37.37 -7.00 70.96
CA GLU A 236 38.09 -8.27 71.02
C GLU A 236 39.47 -8.11 71.70
N ILE A 237 40.26 -7.12 71.28
CA ILE A 237 41.55 -6.78 71.92
C ILE A 237 41.36 -6.50 73.42
N LYS A 238 40.38 -5.67 73.80
CA LYS A 238 40.08 -5.35 75.20
C LYS A 238 39.61 -6.55 76.02
N LEU A 239 38.87 -7.47 75.41
CA LEU A 239 38.48 -8.72 76.07
C LEU A 239 39.69 -9.62 76.31
N GLU A 240 40.66 -9.67 75.38
CA GLU A 240 41.90 -10.43 75.56
C GLU A 240 42.85 -9.80 76.61
N GLU A 241 42.88 -8.46 76.69
CA GLU A 241 43.52 -7.72 77.79
C GLU A 241 42.86 -8.05 79.15
N LEU A 242 41.52 -8.05 79.22
CA LEU A 242 40.79 -8.36 80.44
C LEU A 242 40.93 -9.83 80.88
N LYS A 243 40.92 -10.80 79.95
CA LYS A 243 41.20 -12.21 80.26
C LYS A 243 42.56 -12.38 80.93
N ARG A 244 43.59 -11.73 80.38
CA ARG A 244 44.95 -11.76 80.95
C ARG A 244 45.00 -11.18 82.36
N ALA A 245 44.36 -10.03 82.57
CA ALA A 245 44.27 -9.40 83.89
C ALA A 245 43.48 -10.26 84.90
N VAL A 246 42.47 -11.04 84.46
CA VAL A 246 41.79 -12.03 85.31
C VAL A 246 42.72 -13.19 85.65
N GLN A 247 43.42 -13.78 84.67
CA GLN A 247 44.38 -14.86 84.90
C GLN A 247 45.49 -14.44 85.89
N GLU A 248 46.05 -13.24 85.73
CA GLU A 248 47.03 -12.66 86.65
C GLU A 248 46.48 -12.57 88.10
N LYS A 249 45.17 -12.33 88.27
CA LYS A 249 44.52 -12.34 89.59
C LYS A 249 44.17 -13.74 90.11
N GLU A 250 43.89 -14.70 89.24
CA GLU A 250 43.75 -16.11 89.63
C GLU A 250 45.09 -16.67 90.17
N GLU A 251 46.20 -16.36 89.49
CA GLU A 251 47.57 -16.69 89.93
C GLU A 251 47.95 -16.00 91.25
N GLU A 252 47.60 -14.72 91.45
CA GLU A 252 47.76 -14.05 92.77
C GLU A 252 46.95 -14.74 93.88
N ILE A 253 45.70 -15.13 93.60
CA ILE A 253 44.82 -15.79 94.58
C ILE A 253 45.36 -17.17 94.97
N GLU A 254 45.86 -17.96 94.02
CA GLU A 254 46.47 -19.26 94.29
C GLU A 254 47.70 -19.12 95.22
N TYR A 255 48.56 -18.12 94.95
CA TYR A 255 49.70 -17.79 95.83
C TYR A 255 49.25 -17.41 97.26
N PHE A 256 48.23 -16.55 97.40
CA PHE A 256 47.70 -16.16 98.71
C PHE A 256 47.03 -17.33 99.46
N LEU A 257 46.38 -18.26 98.75
CA LEU A 257 45.82 -19.48 99.35
C LEU A 257 46.92 -20.40 99.89
N GLY A 258 48.00 -20.61 99.12
CA GLY A 258 49.18 -21.37 99.56
C GLY A 258 49.83 -20.77 100.82
N GLN A 259 50.03 -19.44 100.84
CA GLN A 259 50.55 -18.74 102.00
C GLN A 259 49.63 -18.89 103.24
N ARG A 260 48.30 -18.79 103.05
CA ARG A 260 47.31 -18.95 104.12
C ARG A 260 47.27 -20.37 104.69
N GLU A 261 47.60 -21.39 103.90
CA GLU A 261 47.73 -22.77 104.37
C GLU A 261 48.96 -22.94 105.29
N ILE A 262 50.10 -22.38 104.87
CA ILE A 262 51.35 -22.36 105.65
C ILE A 262 51.15 -21.68 107.01
N ASP A 263 50.43 -20.54 107.05
CA ASP A 263 50.17 -19.83 108.30
C ASP A 263 49.14 -20.52 109.20
N ARG A 264 48.19 -21.28 108.63
CA ARG A 264 47.27 -22.13 109.41
C ARG A 264 48.01 -23.26 110.12
N GLU A 265 48.98 -23.89 109.45
CA GLU A 265 49.80 -24.94 110.07
C GLU A 265 50.70 -24.37 111.18
N LYS A 266 51.26 -23.15 111.02
CA LYS A 266 51.97 -22.45 112.11
C LYS A 266 51.07 -22.21 113.32
N LEU A 267 49.81 -21.80 113.11
CA LEU A 267 48.84 -21.60 114.18
C LEU A 267 48.51 -22.91 114.90
N ARG A 268 48.26 -24.01 114.17
CA ARG A 268 48.04 -25.36 114.73
C ARG A 268 49.20 -25.82 115.62
N VAL A 269 50.44 -25.51 115.23
CA VAL A 269 51.67 -25.81 116.01
C VAL A 269 51.82 -24.88 117.24
N ALA A 270 51.19 -23.70 117.25
CA ALA A 270 51.14 -22.83 118.43
C ALA A 270 50.03 -23.24 119.40
N GLU A 271 48.85 -23.58 118.88
CA GLU A 271 47.68 -24.07 119.62
C GLU A 271 48.03 -25.32 120.46
N ALA A 272 48.62 -26.34 119.84
CA ALA A 272 49.06 -27.56 120.52
C ALA A 272 50.16 -27.34 121.60
N LYS A 273 50.84 -26.18 121.61
CA LYS A 273 51.76 -25.80 122.70
C LYS A 273 51.02 -25.16 123.87
N LEU A 274 49.96 -24.39 123.60
CA LEU A 274 49.13 -23.75 124.63
C LEU A 274 48.24 -24.77 125.35
N GLU A 275 47.66 -25.74 124.63
CA GLU A 275 46.90 -26.84 125.25
C GLU A 275 47.70 -27.57 126.33
N LYS A 276 48.97 -27.87 126.04
CA LYS A 276 49.89 -28.50 126.99
C LYS A 276 50.14 -27.63 128.24
N GLN A 277 50.29 -26.32 128.07
CA GLN A 277 50.45 -25.42 129.21
C GLN A 277 49.17 -25.34 130.08
N ALA A 278 47.99 -25.47 129.47
CA ALA A 278 46.73 -25.50 130.20
C ALA A 278 46.56 -26.79 131.03
N THR A 279 46.98 -27.96 130.50
CA THR A 279 46.94 -29.21 131.29
C THR A 279 47.87 -29.19 132.50
N ASP A 280 49.05 -28.60 132.36
CA ASP A 280 50.03 -28.53 133.45
C ASP A 280 49.54 -27.60 134.60
N TRP A 281 48.75 -26.56 134.30
CA TRP A 281 48.20 -25.64 135.31
C TRP A 281 47.09 -26.26 136.18
N LEU A 282 46.19 -27.05 135.57
CA LEU A 282 45.04 -27.64 136.29
C LEU A 282 45.47 -28.58 137.41
N LEU A 283 46.57 -29.33 137.24
CA LEU A 283 47.11 -30.23 138.25
C LEU A 283 47.50 -29.50 139.55
N ALA A 284 48.05 -28.28 139.44
CA ALA A 284 48.41 -27.47 140.60
C ALA A 284 47.21 -26.88 141.35
N GLN A 285 46.03 -26.79 140.72
CA GLN A 285 44.82 -26.28 141.36
C GLN A 285 44.17 -27.31 142.29
N GLU A 286 44.34 -28.61 142.01
CA GLU A 286 43.73 -29.70 142.78
C GLU A 286 44.37 -29.84 144.17
N GLU A 287 45.70 -29.65 144.28
CA GLU A 287 46.43 -29.74 145.55
C GLU A 287 45.98 -28.69 146.58
N LEU A 288 45.63 -27.48 146.13
CA LEU A 288 45.19 -26.38 146.99
C LEU A 288 43.84 -26.62 147.66
N LYS A 289 42.90 -27.34 147.00
CA LYS A 289 41.58 -27.64 147.58
C LYS A 289 41.69 -28.48 148.84
N ARG A 290 42.63 -29.43 148.86
CA ARG A 290 42.82 -30.41 149.93
C ARG A 290 43.29 -29.80 151.26
N LEU A 291 43.71 -28.54 151.28
CA LEU A 291 44.06 -27.78 152.48
C LEU A 291 42.90 -26.93 153.05
N GLY A 292 41.77 -26.82 152.34
CA GLY A 292 40.65 -25.98 152.75
C GLY A 292 39.61 -26.66 153.66
N GLU A 293 39.61 -28.00 153.74
CA GLU A 293 38.47 -28.76 154.27
C GLU A 293 38.43 -28.84 155.81
N ASP A 294 39.57 -28.69 156.51
CA ASP A 294 39.64 -28.80 157.97
C ASP A 294 39.10 -27.57 158.74
N ALA A 295 38.95 -26.41 158.08
CA ALA A 295 38.65 -25.14 158.75
C ALA A 295 37.16 -24.88 159.07
N ALA A 296 36.23 -25.68 158.52
CA ALA A 296 34.83 -25.28 158.35
C ALA A 296 33.82 -26.09 159.20
N ARG A 297 33.82 -25.96 160.55
CA ARG A 297 32.92 -26.75 161.43
C ARG A 297 32.13 -26.05 162.56
N HIS A 298 32.21 -24.73 162.75
CA HIS A 298 31.46 -24.04 163.82
C HIS A 298 30.85 -22.67 163.42
N ALA A 299 29.79 -22.69 162.61
CA ALA A 299 28.98 -21.50 162.27
C ALA A 299 27.51 -21.85 161.92
N GLU A 300 26.90 -22.76 162.68
CA GLU A 300 25.65 -23.44 162.30
C GLU A 300 24.35 -22.70 162.66
N GLU A 301 24.33 -21.94 163.76
CA GLU A 301 23.07 -21.44 164.37
C GLU A 301 22.52 -20.15 163.72
N SER A 302 23.25 -19.55 162.77
CA SER A 302 22.75 -18.43 161.94
C SER A 302 22.07 -18.91 160.64
N ARG A 303 21.93 -20.22 160.44
CA ARG A 303 21.57 -20.82 159.14
C ARG A 303 20.07 -20.75 158.82
N GLU A 304 19.18 -20.81 159.81
CA GLU A 304 17.77 -21.13 159.56
C GLU A 304 16.93 -19.96 159.04
N THR A 305 17.05 -18.75 159.61
CA THR A 305 16.42 -17.54 159.04
C THR A 305 17.04 -17.12 157.71
N MET A 306 18.33 -17.41 157.53
CA MET A 306 19.06 -17.23 156.27
C MET A 306 18.54 -18.18 155.17
N ASN A 307 18.16 -19.42 155.52
CA ASN A 307 17.62 -20.41 154.58
C ASN A 307 16.31 -19.97 153.91
N ASP A 308 15.38 -19.36 154.64
CA ASP A 308 14.12 -18.89 154.04
C ASP A 308 14.31 -17.67 153.13
N PHE A 309 15.24 -16.77 153.48
CA PHE A 309 15.64 -15.70 152.57
C PHE A 309 16.32 -16.25 151.31
N TRP A 310 17.15 -17.30 151.43
CA TRP A 310 17.69 -18.03 150.28
C TRP A 310 16.62 -18.73 149.44
N ARG A 311 15.58 -19.33 150.04
CA ARG A 311 14.46 -19.95 149.32
C ARG A 311 13.69 -18.94 148.48
N VAL A 312 13.30 -17.80 149.07
CA VAL A 312 12.59 -16.73 148.33
C VAL A 312 13.49 -16.11 147.26
N LYS A 313 14.76 -15.85 147.56
CA LYS A 313 15.75 -15.34 146.60
C LYS A 313 16.02 -16.32 145.46
N LYS A 314 16.00 -17.63 145.74
CA LYS A 314 16.09 -18.68 144.73
C LYS A 314 14.85 -18.66 143.82
N LEU A 315 13.64 -18.74 144.37
CA LEU A 315 12.40 -18.70 143.57
C LEU A 315 12.31 -17.42 142.70
N LEU A 316 12.75 -16.26 143.21
CA LEU A 316 12.80 -15.03 142.43
C LEU A 316 13.84 -15.08 141.29
N ASN A 317 14.96 -15.78 141.48
CA ASN A 317 15.96 -16.02 140.43
C ASN A 317 15.46 -17.05 139.42
N ASP A 318 14.81 -18.12 139.87
CA ASP A 318 14.23 -19.17 139.04
C ASP A 318 13.17 -18.55 138.11
N VAL A 319 12.18 -17.82 138.64
CA VAL A 319 11.16 -17.07 137.86
C VAL A 319 11.78 -16.02 136.92
N ARG A 320 12.89 -15.37 137.32
CA ARG A 320 13.62 -14.47 136.40
C ARG A 320 14.30 -15.22 135.26
N SER A 321 14.85 -16.40 135.53
CA SER A 321 15.47 -17.24 134.49
C SER A 321 14.40 -17.81 133.53
N GLU A 322 13.25 -18.21 134.05
CA GLU A 322 12.09 -18.60 133.24
C GLU A 322 11.60 -17.44 132.37
N LEU A 323 11.41 -16.25 132.94
CA LEU A 323 10.98 -15.05 132.21
C LEU A 323 11.98 -14.67 131.11
N VAL A 324 13.28 -14.68 131.39
CA VAL A 324 14.33 -14.40 130.38
C VAL A 324 14.36 -15.50 129.31
N SER A 325 14.22 -16.77 129.67
CA SER A 325 14.15 -17.88 128.71
C SER A 325 12.92 -17.80 127.82
N SER A 326 11.78 -17.38 128.37
CA SER A 326 10.53 -17.13 127.64
C SER A 326 10.65 -15.92 126.71
N GLN A 327 11.27 -14.83 127.17
CA GLN A 327 11.59 -13.67 126.32
C GLN A 327 12.54 -14.04 125.18
N GLN A 328 13.56 -14.87 125.43
CA GLN A 328 14.50 -15.36 124.43
C GLN A 328 13.84 -16.35 123.46
N ALA A 329 12.94 -17.22 123.92
CA ALA A 329 12.15 -18.11 123.09
C ALA A 329 11.17 -17.34 122.19
N LEU A 330 10.50 -16.31 122.71
CA LEU A 330 9.64 -15.40 121.95
C LEU A 330 10.44 -14.58 120.92
N ALA A 331 11.66 -14.12 121.26
CA ALA A 331 12.56 -13.48 120.31
C ALA A 331 13.00 -14.44 119.20
N SER A 332 13.39 -15.68 119.53
CA SER A 332 13.71 -16.71 118.53
C SER A 332 12.50 -17.08 117.66
N SER A 333 11.30 -17.12 118.23
CA SER A 333 10.06 -17.35 117.48
C SER A 333 9.72 -16.20 116.53
N ARG A 334 10.03 -14.95 116.91
CA ARG A 334 9.87 -13.78 116.03
C ARG A 334 10.89 -13.78 114.90
N SER A 335 12.17 -14.04 115.18
CA SER A 335 13.22 -14.20 114.16
C SER A 335 12.80 -15.22 113.10
N LYS A 336 12.36 -16.42 113.52
CA LYS A 336 11.89 -17.48 112.62
C LYS A 336 10.65 -17.10 111.81
N MET A 337 9.76 -16.27 112.36
CA MET A 337 8.58 -15.77 111.67
C MET A 337 8.97 -14.72 110.62
N GLU A 338 9.90 -13.83 110.95
CA GLU A 338 10.47 -12.82 110.05
C GLU A 338 11.31 -13.46 108.91
N GLU A 339 12.09 -14.50 109.22
CA GLU A 339 12.78 -15.37 108.24
C GLU A 339 11.79 -16.04 107.28
N GLN A 340 10.62 -16.48 107.76
CA GLN A 340 9.55 -17.05 106.94
C GLN A 340 8.82 -15.99 106.11
N GLU A 341 8.57 -14.80 106.66
CA GLU A 341 7.97 -13.68 105.96
C GLU A 341 8.84 -13.21 104.79
N GLN A 342 10.15 -13.04 105.02
CA GLN A 342 11.12 -12.74 103.95
C GLN A 342 11.23 -13.85 102.89
N LEU A 343 11.03 -15.12 103.27
CA LEU A 343 11.03 -16.22 102.29
C LEU A 343 9.78 -16.19 101.42
N LEU A 344 8.61 -15.90 102.00
CA LEU A 344 7.35 -15.73 101.26
C LEU A 344 7.38 -14.48 100.36
N GLU A 345 7.97 -13.37 100.83
CA GLU A 345 8.14 -12.15 100.04
C GLU A 345 9.00 -12.40 98.80
N ARG A 346 10.15 -13.07 98.95
CA ARG A 346 11.00 -13.50 97.81
C ARG A 346 10.22 -14.39 96.84
N GLN A 347 9.47 -15.38 97.33
CA GLN A 347 8.65 -16.25 96.48
C GLN A 347 7.55 -15.50 95.71
N LEU A 348 6.99 -14.43 96.29
CA LEU A 348 6.03 -13.56 95.61
C LEU A 348 6.71 -12.68 94.54
N SER A 349 7.92 -12.19 94.79
CA SER A 349 8.74 -11.49 93.79
C SER A 349 9.10 -12.43 92.62
N ASP A 350 9.66 -13.61 92.90
CA ASP A 350 10.02 -14.62 91.89
C ASP A 350 8.82 -14.98 91.00
N LEU A 351 7.64 -15.15 91.60
CA LEU A 351 6.40 -15.49 90.88
C LEU A 351 5.86 -14.30 90.07
N ALA A 352 6.06 -13.06 90.52
CA ALA A 352 5.75 -11.86 89.75
C ALA A 352 6.67 -11.71 88.53
N GLU A 353 7.97 -11.98 88.66
CA GLU A 353 8.94 -11.97 87.55
C GLU A 353 8.68 -13.09 86.55
N GLN A 354 8.34 -14.30 87.01
CA GLN A 354 7.88 -15.38 86.13
C GLN A 354 6.61 -14.98 85.37
N ARG A 355 5.68 -14.26 86.01
CA ARG A 355 4.46 -13.78 85.37
C ARG A 355 4.72 -12.71 84.30
N THR A 356 5.62 -11.75 84.54
CA THR A 356 5.98 -10.75 83.52
C THR A 356 6.75 -11.40 82.36
N SER A 357 7.64 -12.35 82.64
CA SER A 357 8.32 -13.16 81.62
C SER A 357 7.33 -13.94 80.74
N VAL A 358 6.38 -14.68 81.35
CA VAL A 358 5.31 -15.39 80.61
C VAL A 358 4.44 -14.43 79.79
N MET A 359 4.12 -13.24 80.31
CA MET A 359 3.40 -12.21 79.54
C MET A 359 4.21 -11.77 78.30
N SER A 360 5.51 -11.51 78.43
CA SER A 360 6.36 -11.11 77.29
C SER A 360 6.51 -12.24 76.25
N TYR A 361 6.63 -13.50 76.67
CA TYR A 361 6.60 -14.64 75.75
C TYR A 361 5.25 -14.78 75.04
N MET A 362 4.13 -14.53 75.74
CA MET A 362 2.79 -14.49 75.13
C MET A 362 2.57 -13.31 74.19
N GLU A 363 3.33 -12.22 74.32
CA GLU A 363 3.29 -11.07 73.41
C GLU A 363 4.09 -11.37 72.15
N ASN A 364 5.37 -11.75 72.30
CA ASN A 364 6.24 -12.21 71.20
C ASN A 364 5.60 -13.33 70.36
N LEU A 365 4.86 -14.26 71.00
CA LEU A 365 4.14 -15.34 70.31
C LEU A 365 2.95 -14.84 69.47
N LYS A 366 2.27 -13.75 69.87
CA LYS A 366 1.22 -13.12 69.05
C LYS A 366 1.84 -12.41 67.86
N ASP A 367 2.95 -11.70 68.07
CA ASP A 367 3.61 -10.94 67.01
C ASP A 367 4.18 -11.88 65.94
N ALA A 368 4.83 -12.98 66.35
CA ALA A 368 5.24 -14.06 65.45
C ALA A 368 4.05 -14.72 64.72
N HIS A 369 2.88 -14.84 65.37
CA HIS A 369 1.67 -15.34 64.70
C HIS A 369 1.12 -14.35 63.66
N ILE A 370 1.15 -13.05 63.95
CA ILE A 370 0.76 -11.97 63.03
C ILE A 370 1.72 -11.93 61.83
N GLU A 371 3.03 -12.04 62.07
CA GLU A 371 4.05 -12.11 61.02
C GLU A 371 3.80 -13.31 60.10
N VAL A 372 3.60 -14.51 60.66
CA VAL A 372 3.29 -15.73 59.90
C VAL A 372 2.00 -15.60 59.09
N GLU A 373 0.94 -14.98 59.61
CA GLU A 373 -0.27 -14.71 58.81
C GLU A 373 -0.04 -13.64 57.72
N SER A 374 0.83 -12.65 57.97
CA SER A 374 1.23 -11.68 56.95
C SER A 374 1.99 -12.36 55.80
N GLU A 375 2.95 -13.24 56.09
CA GLU A 375 3.65 -14.01 55.06
C GLU A 375 2.71 -15.00 54.35
N ARG A 376 1.76 -15.61 55.06
CA ARG A 376 0.71 -16.43 54.44
C ARG A 376 -0.18 -15.63 53.48
N THR A 377 -0.41 -14.33 53.71
CA THR A 377 -1.16 -13.48 52.75
C THR A 377 -0.30 -13.07 51.56
N LYS A 378 0.97 -12.70 51.77
CA LYS A 378 1.95 -12.45 50.69
C LYS A 378 2.14 -13.66 49.78
N LEU A 379 2.31 -14.86 50.36
CA LEU A 379 2.43 -16.12 49.62
C LEU A 379 1.18 -16.40 48.76
N ARG A 380 -0.02 -16.23 49.32
CA ARG A 380 -1.29 -16.39 48.58
C ARG A 380 -1.41 -15.39 47.41
N ALA A 381 -0.91 -14.17 47.56
CA ALA A 381 -0.88 -13.18 46.49
C ALA A 381 0.13 -13.56 45.39
N ALA A 382 1.33 -14.01 45.76
CA ALA A 382 2.34 -14.50 44.83
C ALA A 382 1.87 -15.76 44.06
N GLU A 383 1.22 -16.70 44.75
CA GLU A 383 0.57 -17.85 44.11
C GLU A 383 -0.51 -17.45 43.10
N ALA A 384 -1.32 -16.44 43.42
CA ALA A 384 -2.36 -15.95 42.51
C ALA A 384 -1.74 -15.28 41.27
N TRP A 385 -0.68 -14.49 41.46
CA TRP A 385 0.05 -13.84 40.36
C TRP A 385 0.75 -14.86 39.45
N ASN A 386 1.43 -15.86 40.03
CA ASN A 386 2.03 -16.96 39.27
C ASN A 386 0.98 -17.72 38.44
N LYS A 387 -0.20 -18.00 39.00
CA LYS A 387 -1.31 -18.65 38.28
C LYS A 387 -1.87 -17.77 37.16
N GLU A 388 -1.69 -16.45 37.17
CA GLU A 388 -2.06 -15.58 36.06
C GLU A 388 -0.97 -15.59 34.97
N LEU A 389 0.31 -15.48 35.35
CA LEU A 389 1.43 -15.65 34.43
C LEU A 389 1.41 -17.03 33.72
N GLU A 390 0.97 -18.09 34.40
CA GLU A 390 0.77 -19.42 33.79
C GLU A 390 -0.35 -19.42 32.72
N ARG A 391 -1.38 -18.56 32.84
CA ARG A 391 -2.41 -18.37 31.81
C ARG A 391 -1.88 -17.53 30.66
N ASP A 392 -1.20 -16.42 30.96
CA ASP A 392 -0.62 -15.53 29.94
C ASP A 392 0.39 -16.29 29.09
N LEU A 393 1.35 -16.99 29.71
CA LEU A 393 2.31 -17.87 29.04
C LEU A 393 1.67 -19.06 28.31
N LYS A 394 0.40 -19.38 28.55
CA LYS A 394 -0.36 -20.36 27.77
C LYS A 394 -1.02 -19.71 26.55
N MET A 395 -1.64 -18.54 26.72
CA MET A 395 -2.25 -17.78 25.64
C MET A 395 -1.20 -17.31 24.63
N GLU A 396 -0.03 -16.85 25.08
CA GLU A 396 1.10 -16.51 24.20
C GLU A 396 1.59 -17.72 23.39
N LYS A 397 1.65 -18.92 24.00
CA LYS A 397 2.02 -20.15 23.27
C LYS A 397 0.95 -20.56 22.26
N GLU A 398 -0.32 -20.37 22.57
CA GLU A 398 -1.42 -20.63 21.63
C GLU A 398 -1.34 -19.67 20.43
N LEU A 399 -1.10 -18.37 20.66
CA LEU A 399 -0.86 -17.38 19.61
C LEU A 399 0.40 -17.68 18.77
N ILE A 400 1.52 -18.10 19.40
CA ILE A 400 2.75 -18.48 18.69
C ILE A 400 2.50 -19.68 17.76
N ASN A 401 1.72 -20.68 18.22
CA ASN A 401 1.34 -21.82 17.38
C ASN A 401 0.45 -21.41 16.20
N GLU A 402 -0.48 -20.48 16.40
CA GLU A 402 -1.34 -19.95 15.33
C GLU A 402 -0.51 -19.20 14.27
N LEU A 403 0.38 -18.30 14.69
CA LEU A 403 1.31 -17.59 13.80
C LEU A 403 2.28 -18.53 13.06
N GLU A 404 2.74 -19.59 13.73
CA GLU A 404 3.53 -20.64 13.08
C GLU A 404 2.75 -21.37 11.97
N GLU A 405 1.47 -21.70 12.20
CA GLU A 405 0.62 -22.34 11.20
C GLU A 405 0.23 -21.39 10.05
N GLU A 406 0.08 -20.09 10.30
CA GLU A 406 -0.05 -19.09 9.24
C GLU A 406 1.22 -18.97 8.40
N LEU A 407 2.38 -18.82 9.03
CA LEU A 407 3.68 -18.78 8.36
C LEU A 407 3.99 -20.07 7.57
N LYS A 408 3.49 -21.24 8.01
CA LYS A 408 3.54 -22.49 7.23
C LYS A 408 2.63 -22.42 5.98
N LYS A 409 1.39 -21.93 6.11
CA LYS A 409 0.46 -21.72 4.97
C LYS A 409 1.06 -20.75 3.95
N GLU A 410 1.54 -19.59 4.38
CA GLU A 410 2.18 -18.59 3.50
C GLU A 410 3.39 -19.17 2.77
N ARG A 411 4.26 -19.91 3.46
CA ARG A 411 5.39 -20.61 2.82
C ARG A 411 4.94 -21.62 1.77
N THR A 412 3.89 -22.39 2.01
CA THR A 412 3.37 -23.32 0.98
C THR A 412 2.77 -22.59 -0.21
N SER A 413 2.04 -21.48 0.01
CA SER A 413 1.49 -20.64 -1.04
C SER A 413 2.59 -19.96 -1.88
N LEU A 414 3.64 -19.45 -1.24
CA LEU A 414 4.80 -18.87 -1.91
C LEU A 414 5.57 -19.91 -2.73
N VAL A 415 5.79 -21.11 -2.18
CA VAL A 415 6.40 -22.23 -2.92
C VAL A 415 5.55 -22.65 -4.11
N GLN A 416 4.23 -22.55 -4.03
CA GLN A 416 3.33 -22.82 -5.16
C GLN A 416 3.43 -21.72 -6.23
N ALA A 417 3.35 -20.45 -5.84
CA ALA A 417 3.50 -19.31 -6.76
C ALA A 417 4.87 -19.30 -7.47
N VAL A 418 5.96 -19.72 -6.80
CA VAL A 418 7.29 -19.88 -7.41
C VAL A 418 7.32 -20.98 -8.47
N LYS A 419 6.59 -22.09 -8.28
CA LYS A 419 6.45 -23.13 -9.33
C LYS A 419 5.66 -22.62 -10.52
N GLU A 420 4.56 -21.90 -10.28
CA GLU A 420 3.72 -21.32 -11.32
C GLU A 420 4.50 -20.26 -12.13
N MET A 421 5.29 -19.42 -11.46
CA MET A 421 6.21 -18.49 -12.14
C MET A 421 7.28 -19.21 -12.97
N ALA A 422 7.78 -20.37 -12.52
CA ALA A 422 8.71 -21.18 -13.30
C ALA A 422 8.05 -21.76 -14.56
N LEU A 423 6.84 -22.31 -14.44
CA LEU A 423 6.06 -22.83 -15.58
C LEU A 423 5.76 -21.72 -16.60
N LEU A 424 5.29 -20.56 -16.15
CA LEU A 424 5.04 -19.40 -17.03
C LEU A 424 6.31 -18.89 -17.71
N LYS A 425 7.46 -18.98 -17.05
CA LYS A 425 8.77 -18.61 -17.63
C LYS A 425 9.21 -19.58 -18.72
N ASP A 426 9.00 -20.88 -18.53
CA ASP A 426 9.31 -21.89 -19.54
C ASP A 426 8.33 -21.84 -20.74
N GLU A 427 7.04 -21.56 -20.49
CA GLU A 427 6.05 -21.29 -21.56
C GLU A 427 6.40 -20.03 -22.35
N LEU A 428 6.73 -18.92 -21.67
CA LEU A 428 7.20 -17.68 -22.31
C LEU A 428 8.45 -17.92 -23.16
N LYS A 429 9.37 -18.78 -22.69
CA LYS A 429 10.55 -19.18 -23.47
C LYS A 429 10.15 -19.98 -24.72
N SER A 430 9.26 -20.98 -24.60
CA SER A 430 8.73 -21.72 -25.75
C SER A 430 8.12 -20.76 -26.79
N LYS A 431 7.25 -19.85 -26.34
CA LYS A 431 6.61 -18.85 -27.22
C LYS A 431 7.60 -17.87 -27.85
N SER A 432 8.67 -17.51 -27.15
CA SER A 432 9.76 -16.71 -27.71
C SER A 432 10.57 -17.46 -28.77
N ASP A 433 10.75 -18.77 -28.63
CA ASP A 433 11.47 -19.60 -29.60
C ASP A 433 10.58 -19.95 -30.81
N GLU A 434 9.28 -20.21 -30.61
CA GLU A 434 8.26 -20.31 -31.68
C GLU A 434 8.20 -19.01 -32.51
N PHE A 435 8.19 -17.85 -31.85
CA PHE A 435 8.18 -16.55 -32.53
C PHE A 435 9.47 -16.31 -33.32
N ARG A 436 10.63 -16.73 -32.78
CA ARG A 436 11.94 -16.66 -33.45
C ARG A 436 11.94 -17.51 -34.73
N GLU A 437 11.41 -18.73 -34.68
CA GLU A 437 11.27 -19.61 -35.84
C GLU A 437 10.33 -19.03 -36.89
N MET A 438 9.15 -18.56 -36.48
CA MET A 438 8.18 -17.95 -37.40
C MET A 438 8.71 -16.65 -38.03
N SER A 439 9.49 -15.85 -37.30
CA SER A 439 10.17 -14.67 -37.85
C SER A 439 11.27 -15.05 -38.86
N ALA A 440 11.97 -16.15 -38.66
CA ALA A 440 12.97 -16.64 -39.62
C ALA A 440 12.30 -17.19 -40.90
N ILE A 441 11.18 -17.91 -40.76
CA ILE A 441 10.36 -18.37 -41.89
C ILE A 441 9.83 -17.16 -42.69
N LEU A 442 9.36 -16.12 -42.00
CA LEU A 442 8.90 -14.88 -42.64
C LEU A 442 10.02 -14.19 -43.42
N GLN A 443 11.22 -14.05 -42.83
CA GLN A 443 12.38 -13.47 -43.51
C GLN A 443 12.77 -14.27 -44.78
N VAL A 444 12.70 -15.60 -44.74
CA VAL A 444 12.90 -16.45 -45.93
C VAL A 444 11.82 -16.17 -46.99
N LYS A 445 10.55 -16.05 -46.60
CA LYS A 445 9.45 -15.73 -47.52
C LYS A 445 9.52 -14.33 -48.11
N GLU A 446 10.05 -13.36 -47.37
CA GLU A 446 10.37 -12.03 -47.91
C GLU A 446 11.47 -12.12 -48.97
N SER A 447 12.53 -12.92 -48.75
CA SER A 447 13.59 -13.12 -49.75
C SER A 447 13.09 -13.84 -51.01
N GLU A 448 12.30 -14.92 -50.89
CA GLU A 448 11.65 -15.60 -52.02
C GLU A 448 10.76 -14.65 -52.83
N LEU A 449 10.04 -13.73 -52.16
CA LEU A 449 9.17 -12.75 -52.81
C LEU A 449 9.97 -11.66 -53.52
N VAL A 450 11.12 -11.24 -52.99
CA VAL A 450 12.05 -10.33 -53.67
C VAL A 450 12.63 -10.99 -54.91
N ASP A 451 13.10 -12.23 -54.82
CA ASP A 451 13.66 -12.97 -55.97
C ASP A 451 12.59 -13.18 -57.06
N ALA A 452 11.38 -13.60 -56.70
CA ALA A 452 10.27 -13.72 -57.64
C ALA A 452 9.91 -12.38 -58.31
N LYS A 453 9.99 -11.26 -57.58
CA LYS A 453 9.74 -9.91 -58.11
C LYS A 453 10.85 -9.46 -59.07
N LEU A 454 12.10 -9.82 -58.81
CA LEU A 454 13.24 -9.59 -59.71
C LEU A 454 13.12 -10.44 -60.98
N GLU A 455 12.75 -11.70 -60.88
CA GLU A 455 12.54 -12.58 -62.04
C GLU A 455 11.35 -12.10 -62.89
N ILE A 456 10.27 -11.60 -62.29
CA ILE A 456 9.18 -10.95 -63.02
C ILE A 456 9.66 -9.69 -63.77
N GLN A 457 10.59 -8.90 -63.19
CA GLN A 457 11.21 -7.78 -63.91
C GLN A 457 12.11 -8.27 -65.06
N ARG A 458 12.90 -9.33 -64.86
CA ARG A 458 13.75 -9.94 -65.88
C ARG A 458 12.91 -10.41 -67.07
N LEU A 459 11.87 -11.23 -66.83
CA LEU A 459 10.93 -11.71 -67.83
C LEU A 459 10.17 -10.56 -68.54
N LYS A 460 9.86 -9.47 -67.82
CA LYS A 460 9.25 -8.28 -68.43
C LYS A 460 10.22 -7.56 -69.39
N SER A 461 11.50 -7.47 -69.06
CA SER A 461 12.52 -6.91 -69.96
C SER A 461 12.79 -7.81 -71.17
N GLU A 462 12.83 -9.14 -70.95
CA GLU A 462 12.96 -10.15 -72.00
C GLU A 462 11.78 -10.08 -72.99
N LYS A 463 10.54 -9.96 -72.49
CA LYS A 463 9.36 -9.74 -73.34
C LYS A 463 9.49 -8.49 -74.21
N VAL A 464 9.97 -7.36 -73.67
CA VAL A 464 10.15 -6.12 -74.45
C VAL A 464 11.23 -6.31 -75.51
N SER A 465 12.34 -7.00 -75.20
CA SER A 465 13.38 -7.32 -76.18
C SER A 465 12.87 -8.24 -77.29
N LEU A 466 12.11 -9.28 -76.96
CA LEU A 466 11.51 -10.19 -77.93
C LEU A 466 10.46 -9.50 -78.82
N GLN A 467 9.70 -8.55 -78.26
CA GLN A 467 8.76 -7.74 -79.02
C GLN A 467 9.50 -6.82 -80.02
N GLY A 468 10.59 -6.17 -79.61
CA GLY A 468 11.41 -5.36 -80.53
C GLY A 468 12.01 -6.18 -81.68
N ILE A 469 12.47 -7.41 -81.39
CA ILE A 469 12.94 -8.36 -82.43
C ILE A 469 11.80 -8.76 -83.37
N LEU A 470 10.58 -8.98 -82.86
CA LEU A 470 9.42 -9.28 -83.70
C LEU A 470 9.06 -8.10 -84.62
N GLU A 471 9.05 -6.88 -84.09
CA GLU A 471 8.80 -5.65 -84.86
C GLU A 471 9.87 -5.42 -85.95
N GLU A 472 11.15 -5.74 -85.67
CA GLU A 472 12.22 -5.77 -86.68
C GLU A 472 11.99 -6.85 -87.75
N LYS A 473 11.62 -8.08 -87.36
CA LYS A 473 11.32 -9.16 -88.32
C LYS A 473 10.11 -8.83 -89.20
N ASP A 474 9.05 -8.20 -88.66
CA ASP A 474 7.91 -7.75 -89.45
C ASP A 474 8.28 -6.61 -90.42
N LEU A 475 9.22 -5.73 -90.05
CA LEU A 475 9.78 -4.72 -90.95
C LEU A 475 10.58 -5.36 -92.09
N GLU A 476 11.46 -6.33 -91.79
CA GLU A 476 12.16 -7.13 -92.82
C GLU A 476 11.17 -7.82 -93.77
N LEU A 477 10.11 -8.43 -93.22
CA LEU A 477 9.09 -9.14 -94.00
C LEU A 477 8.28 -8.17 -94.88
N SER A 478 8.02 -6.95 -94.41
CA SER A 478 7.40 -5.87 -95.19
C SER A 478 8.31 -5.40 -96.33
N ASN A 479 9.59 -5.19 -96.06
CA ASN A 479 10.59 -4.82 -97.07
C ASN A 479 10.79 -5.93 -98.13
N ALA A 480 10.80 -7.20 -97.70
CA ALA A 480 10.89 -8.34 -98.61
C ALA A 480 9.63 -8.50 -99.48
N LYS A 481 8.44 -8.24 -98.93
CA LYS A 481 7.19 -8.16 -99.73
C LYS A 481 7.27 -7.06 -100.77
N LYS A 482 7.72 -5.85 -100.39
CA LYS A 482 7.87 -4.74 -101.33
C LYS A 482 8.84 -5.07 -102.47
N LEU A 483 10.01 -5.63 -102.16
CA LEU A 483 10.99 -6.06 -103.18
C LEU A 483 10.41 -7.12 -104.12
N LEU A 484 9.52 -8.00 -103.62
CA LEU A 484 8.81 -8.98 -104.43
C LEU A 484 7.68 -8.37 -105.27
N GLU A 485 7.05 -7.28 -104.82
CA GLU A 485 6.15 -6.45 -105.61
C GLU A 485 6.92 -5.78 -106.78
N ASP A 486 8.06 -5.15 -106.48
CA ASP A 486 8.94 -4.50 -107.45
C ASP A 486 9.44 -5.50 -108.52
N VAL A 487 9.91 -6.69 -108.11
CA VAL A 487 10.32 -7.77 -109.03
C VAL A 487 9.15 -8.34 -109.85
N ASN A 488 7.93 -8.40 -109.29
CA ASN A 488 6.74 -8.80 -110.07
C ASN A 488 6.39 -7.76 -111.15
N GLN A 489 6.60 -6.46 -110.86
CA GLN A 489 6.45 -5.40 -111.85
C GLN A 489 7.51 -5.52 -112.96
N GLU A 490 8.79 -5.73 -112.62
CA GLU A 490 9.84 -6.01 -113.62
C GLU A 490 9.51 -7.23 -114.51
N ILE A 491 8.99 -8.32 -113.92
CA ILE A 491 8.54 -9.50 -114.66
C ILE A 491 7.36 -9.18 -115.60
N SER A 492 6.47 -8.27 -115.19
CA SER A 492 5.36 -7.78 -116.04
C SER A 492 5.87 -6.97 -117.22
N ASP A 493 6.82 -6.07 -117.00
CA ASP A 493 7.41 -5.22 -118.04
C ASP A 493 8.28 -6.02 -119.02
N LEU A 494 9.05 -6.98 -118.52
CA LEU A 494 9.78 -7.96 -119.34
C LEU A 494 8.81 -8.83 -120.17
N ARG A 495 7.66 -9.22 -119.62
CA ARG A 495 6.61 -9.97 -120.36
C ARG A 495 5.97 -9.10 -121.44
N MET A 496 5.74 -7.81 -121.20
CA MET A 496 5.27 -6.86 -122.20
C MET A 496 6.31 -6.65 -123.32
N LEU A 497 7.58 -6.48 -122.97
CA LEU A 497 8.68 -6.36 -123.94
C LEU A 497 8.86 -7.64 -124.77
N MET A 498 8.78 -8.81 -124.14
CA MET A 498 8.81 -10.11 -124.82
C MET A 498 7.62 -10.27 -125.78
N ASN A 499 6.41 -9.86 -125.39
CA ASN A 499 5.24 -9.88 -126.26
C ASN A 499 5.42 -8.93 -127.46
N SER A 500 5.97 -7.72 -127.25
CA SER A 500 6.32 -6.79 -128.33
C SER A 500 7.35 -7.40 -129.31
N LYS A 501 8.40 -8.04 -128.78
CA LYS A 501 9.41 -8.76 -129.59
C LYS A 501 8.82 -9.97 -130.33
N LYS A 502 7.86 -10.67 -129.73
CA LYS A 502 7.12 -11.77 -130.38
C LYS A 502 6.27 -11.26 -131.54
N SER A 503 5.60 -10.11 -131.39
CA SER A 503 4.87 -9.46 -132.49
C SER A 503 5.81 -9.04 -133.63
N GLN A 504 6.95 -8.40 -133.32
CA GLN A 504 7.99 -8.05 -134.32
C GLN A 504 8.53 -9.29 -135.05
N LEU A 505 8.69 -10.42 -134.36
CA LEU A 505 9.12 -11.68 -134.98
C LEU A 505 8.03 -12.31 -135.86
N ILE A 506 6.74 -12.21 -135.48
CA ILE A 506 5.61 -12.64 -136.32
C ILE A 506 5.52 -11.80 -137.59
N GLU A 507 5.68 -10.47 -137.48
CA GLU A 507 5.74 -9.53 -138.59
C GLU A 507 6.90 -9.85 -139.55
N ALA A 508 8.12 -10.02 -139.02
CA ALA A 508 9.27 -10.44 -139.80
C ALA A 508 9.07 -11.81 -140.48
N THR A 509 8.45 -12.78 -139.79
CA THR A 509 8.13 -14.11 -140.34
C THR A 509 7.08 -14.02 -141.46
N ASN A 510 6.14 -13.08 -141.38
CA ASN A 510 5.18 -12.83 -142.45
C ASN A 510 5.84 -12.18 -143.67
N MET A 511 6.71 -11.18 -143.49
CA MET A 511 7.50 -10.60 -144.58
C MET A 511 8.42 -11.64 -145.24
N LEU A 512 9.04 -12.53 -144.46
CA LEU A 512 9.90 -13.58 -144.99
C LEU A 512 9.09 -14.59 -145.82
N ARG A 513 7.90 -14.99 -145.35
CA ARG A 513 6.96 -15.82 -146.14
C ARG A 513 6.48 -15.14 -147.43
N GLU A 514 6.29 -13.82 -147.41
CA GLU A 514 5.98 -13.04 -148.62
C GLU A 514 7.16 -13.02 -149.60
N LYS A 515 8.40 -12.93 -149.09
CA LYS A 515 9.62 -13.08 -149.91
C LYS A 515 9.77 -14.49 -150.47
N ASP A 516 9.47 -15.53 -149.69
CA ASP A 516 9.46 -16.92 -150.17
C ASP A 516 8.42 -17.12 -151.28
N GLU A 517 7.25 -16.48 -151.19
CA GLU A 517 6.24 -16.51 -152.26
C GLU A 517 6.70 -15.74 -153.51
N GLN A 518 7.37 -14.58 -153.35
CA GLN A 518 8.02 -13.88 -154.46
C GLN A 518 9.10 -14.75 -155.12
N VAL A 519 9.90 -15.48 -154.34
CA VAL A 519 10.88 -16.45 -154.84
C VAL A 519 10.19 -17.63 -155.52
N ARG A 520 9.07 -18.16 -155.00
CA ARG A 520 8.29 -19.23 -155.65
C ARG A 520 7.71 -18.78 -157.00
N ILE A 521 7.27 -17.53 -157.11
CA ILE A 521 6.84 -16.92 -158.38
C ILE A 521 8.02 -16.79 -159.35
N ILE A 522 9.22 -16.43 -158.88
CA ILE A 522 10.45 -16.39 -159.70
C ILE A 522 10.85 -17.80 -160.15
N GLN A 523 10.83 -18.80 -159.27
CA GLN A 523 11.14 -20.20 -159.55
C GLN A 523 10.21 -20.76 -160.65
N ASN A 524 8.91 -20.48 -160.55
CA ASN A 524 7.92 -20.89 -161.56
C ASN A 524 8.14 -20.21 -162.92
N LYS A 525 8.60 -18.95 -162.95
CA LYS A 525 9.03 -18.29 -164.19
C LYS A 525 10.31 -18.91 -164.75
N LEU A 526 11.29 -19.22 -163.91
CA LEU A 526 12.58 -19.80 -164.30
C LEU A 526 12.42 -21.20 -164.90
N ASN A 527 11.56 -22.04 -164.33
CA ASN A 527 11.24 -23.36 -164.89
C ASN A 527 10.59 -23.25 -166.29
N ASN A 528 9.71 -22.26 -166.50
CA ASN A 528 9.08 -21.99 -167.80
C ASN A 528 10.11 -21.50 -168.85
N THR A 529 11.16 -20.78 -168.44
CA THR A 529 12.29 -20.45 -169.35
C THR A 529 13.22 -21.64 -169.59
N ASN A 530 13.49 -22.48 -168.60
CA ASN A 530 14.34 -23.68 -168.77
C ASN A 530 13.71 -24.70 -169.73
N GLN A 531 12.39 -24.87 -169.72
CA GLN A 531 11.73 -25.78 -170.66
C GLN A 531 11.91 -25.34 -172.13
N LYS A 532 12.03 -24.03 -172.38
CA LYS A 532 12.34 -23.46 -173.71
C LYS A 532 13.84 -23.55 -174.06
N ALA A 533 14.72 -23.75 -173.08
CA ALA A 533 16.14 -24.00 -173.33
C ALA A 533 16.37 -25.42 -173.86
N PHE A 534 15.66 -26.43 -173.31
CA PHE A 534 15.72 -27.81 -173.81
C PHE A 534 15.25 -27.94 -175.28
N GLU A 535 14.30 -27.11 -175.73
CA GLU A 535 13.88 -27.06 -177.14
C GLU A 535 15.00 -26.56 -178.08
N ALA A 536 15.93 -25.74 -177.58
CA ALA A 536 17.08 -25.25 -178.34
C ALA A 536 18.29 -26.22 -178.31
N GLU A 537 18.47 -26.96 -177.21
CA GLU A 537 19.58 -27.90 -177.00
C GLU A 537 19.64 -28.99 -178.10
N SER A 538 18.47 -29.44 -178.57
CA SER A 538 18.24 -30.33 -179.72
C SER A 538 18.99 -29.93 -181.01
N VAL A 539 19.30 -28.64 -181.20
CA VAL A 539 19.96 -28.14 -182.42
C VAL A 539 21.49 -28.06 -182.27
N VAL A 540 22.01 -28.09 -181.04
CA VAL A 540 23.44 -27.83 -180.75
C VAL A 540 24.33 -29.07 -180.95
N GLU A 541 23.75 -30.28 -180.91
CA GLU A 541 24.44 -31.58 -181.07
C GLU A 541 25.22 -31.72 -182.40
N ARG A 542 25.00 -30.82 -183.37
CA ARG A 542 25.56 -30.90 -184.74
C ARG A 542 26.64 -29.88 -185.11
N ILE A 543 27.09 -29.04 -184.17
CA ILE A 543 28.08 -27.95 -184.44
C ILE A 543 29.32 -28.02 -183.54
N LEU A 544 29.28 -28.70 -182.39
CA LEU A 544 30.30 -28.59 -181.33
C LEU A 544 31.50 -29.56 -181.44
N ASP A 545 31.92 -29.93 -182.66
CA ASP A 545 33.07 -30.83 -182.92
C ASP A 545 34.32 -30.10 -183.46
N LEU A 546 34.32 -28.76 -183.53
CA LEU A 546 35.51 -27.98 -183.93
C LEU A 546 35.73 -26.68 -183.11
N THR A 547 36.77 -26.73 -182.27
CA THR A 547 37.80 -25.66 -182.09
C THR A 547 37.66 -24.59 -180.98
N ASN A 548 38.41 -24.82 -179.89
CA ASN A 548 39.20 -23.87 -179.06
C ASN A 548 38.58 -22.73 -178.18
N LYS A 549 38.40 -23.06 -176.89
CA LYS A 549 39.15 -22.54 -175.70
C LYS A 549 39.34 -21.01 -175.40
N LEU A 550 38.87 -20.63 -174.18
CA LEU A 550 39.35 -19.60 -173.21
C LEU A 550 39.17 -18.09 -173.59
N VAL A 551 38.67 -17.11 -172.78
CA VAL A 551 38.57 -16.77 -171.31
C VAL A 551 39.32 -15.44 -171.07
N ALA A 552 38.87 -14.41 -170.32
CA ALA A 552 37.57 -14.04 -169.69
C ALA A 552 37.56 -12.52 -169.33
N SER A 553 36.64 -12.02 -168.48
CA SER A 553 36.60 -10.61 -168.00
C SER A 553 36.12 -10.49 -166.53
N ILE A 554 36.24 -9.29 -165.91
CA ILE A 554 36.49 -9.07 -164.46
C ILE A 554 35.94 -7.69 -163.95
N LYS A 555 35.70 -7.55 -162.61
CA LYS A 555 35.47 -6.29 -161.80
C LYS A 555 34.10 -5.56 -161.96
N ASP A 556 33.58 -4.68 -161.09
CA ASP A 556 33.91 -4.01 -159.78
C ASP A 556 32.55 -3.52 -159.12
N GLU A 557 32.34 -2.82 -157.97
CA GLU A 557 33.12 -2.16 -156.89
C GLU A 557 32.31 -2.07 -155.54
N ASP A 558 32.57 -1.08 -154.65
CA ASP A 558 32.14 -0.90 -153.22
C ASP A 558 30.87 -0.03 -152.92
N LEU A 559 30.44 0.04 -151.62
CA LEU A 559 30.27 1.31 -150.85
C LEU A 559 29.94 1.19 -149.32
N ASN A 560 30.09 2.32 -148.59
CA ASN A 560 30.06 2.54 -147.11
C ASN A 560 28.65 2.46 -146.43
N SER A 561 28.37 2.66 -145.12
CA SER A 561 29.03 3.51 -144.08
C SER A 561 28.53 3.35 -142.61
N SER A 562 29.42 3.66 -141.63
CA SER A 562 29.21 4.37 -140.33
C SER A 562 28.38 3.81 -139.14
N ARG A 563 28.81 4.22 -137.92
CA ARG A 563 28.20 4.05 -136.58
C ARG A 563 28.28 5.44 -135.81
N PRO A 564 28.05 5.61 -134.49
CA PRO A 564 26.86 6.33 -133.98
C PRO A 564 27.10 7.47 -132.94
N ARG A 565 25.99 7.91 -132.31
CA ARG A 565 25.82 8.51 -130.95
C ARG A 565 25.87 10.03 -130.76
N HIS A 566 24.98 10.45 -129.85
CA HIS A 566 25.05 11.59 -128.91
C HIS A 566 24.73 11.02 -127.50
N ASP A 567 25.32 11.59 -126.44
CA ASP A 567 24.73 12.27 -125.28
C ASP A 567 23.40 11.77 -124.65
N GLU A 568 23.10 11.97 -123.35
CA GLU A 568 23.85 12.34 -122.13
C GLU A 568 22.88 12.15 -120.93
N MET A 569 23.28 12.58 -119.73
CA MET A 569 22.42 13.09 -118.64
C MET A 569 21.88 12.06 -117.64
N GLY A 570 22.39 12.14 -116.41
CA GLY A 570 21.87 11.43 -115.24
C GLY A 570 21.43 12.41 -114.16
N ASN A 571 20.23 12.15 -113.63
CA ASN A 571 19.72 12.38 -112.27
C ASN A 571 20.06 13.73 -111.59
N GLN A 572 19.10 14.64 -111.35
CA GLN A 572 18.02 14.57 -110.34
C GLN A 572 18.52 14.45 -108.87
N LEU A 573 17.92 15.08 -107.86
CA LEU A 573 17.16 16.34 -107.68
C LEU A 573 16.65 16.35 -106.22
N LEU A 574 16.88 17.41 -105.43
CA LEU A 574 16.18 17.74 -104.16
C LEU A 574 16.25 16.66 -103.01
N GLU A 575 15.87 16.90 -101.74
CA GLU A 575 15.87 18.10 -100.84
C GLU A 575 15.34 17.68 -99.45
N GLU A 576 15.79 18.36 -98.36
CA GLU A 576 15.16 18.47 -97.01
C GLU A 576 14.84 17.16 -96.21
N LEU A 577 15.17 17.02 -94.92
CA LEU A 577 14.51 17.70 -93.80
C LEU A 577 15.31 17.70 -92.48
N VAL A 578 14.81 18.44 -91.49
CA VAL A 578 15.37 18.63 -90.13
C VAL A 578 14.30 18.37 -89.05
N GLY A 579 14.73 17.87 -87.88
CA GLY A 579 13.91 17.76 -86.65
C GLY A 579 13.50 16.33 -86.28
N GLU A 580 13.35 15.94 -85.01
CA GLU A 580 13.69 16.61 -83.74
C GLU A 580 14.06 15.57 -82.64
N PRO A 581 14.62 15.96 -81.48
CA PRO A 581 15.23 15.04 -80.51
C PRO A 581 14.35 14.72 -79.27
N ASN A 582 15.01 14.30 -78.16
CA ASN A 582 14.58 14.49 -76.76
C ASN A 582 13.60 13.47 -76.12
N ASN A 583 14.12 12.35 -75.60
CA ASN A 583 13.40 11.45 -74.67
C ASN A 583 14.21 11.02 -73.42
N GLU A 584 15.50 10.70 -73.57
CA GLU A 584 16.33 10.10 -72.50
C GLU A 584 16.46 10.97 -71.23
N SER A 585 16.75 12.26 -71.45
CA SER A 585 16.86 13.31 -70.43
C SER A 585 15.62 13.41 -69.54
N ARG A 586 14.43 13.32 -70.16
CA ARG A 586 13.13 13.55 -69.52
C ARG A 586 12.80 12.46 -68.50
N TRP A 587 13.22 11.21 -68.74
CA TRP A 587 13.02 10.10 -67.81
C TRP A 587 13.95 10.16 -66.60
N GLN A 588 15.24 10.47 -66.81
CA GLN A 588 16.18 10.65 -65.69
C GLN A 588 15.78 11.82 -64.80
N GLN A 589 15.38 12.95 -65.38
CA GLN A 589 14.91 14.12 -64.63
C GLN A 589 13.62 13.84 -63.84
N LYS A 590 12.71 13.01 -64.38
CA LYS A 590 11.50 12.59 -63.65
C LYS A 590 11.82 11.64 -62.50
N ARG A 591 12.76 10.71 -62.67
CA ARG A 591 13.23 9.83 -61.59
C ARG A 591 13.86 10.61 -60.43
N LEU A 592 14.80 11.50 -60.73
CA LEU A 592 15.44 12.36 -59.72
C LEU A 592 14.45 13.32 -59.07
N GLY A 593 13.41 13.77 -59.80
CA GLY A 593 12.29 14.53 -59.25
C GLY A 593 11.55 13.76 -58.15
N ASN A 594 11.14 12.52 -58.43
CA ASN A 594 10.44 11.67 -57.46
C ASN A 594 11.33 11.31 -56.24
N GLU A 595 12.61 10.99 -56.46
CA GLU A 595 13.56 10.68 -55.38
C GLU A 595 13.79 11.91 -54.47
N LEU A 596 13.81 13.12 -55.04
CA LEU A 596 13.93 14.40 -54.31
C LEU A 596 12.61 14.83 -53.63
N GLU A 597 11.46 14.40 -54.14
CA GLU A 597 10.15 14.60 -53.51
C GLU A 597 9.99 13.73 -52.26
N LEU A 598 10.27 12.42 -52.36
CA LEU A 598 10.30 11.51 -51.21
C LEU A 598 11.31 11.95 -50.13
N ALA A 599 12.49 12.44 -50.53
CA ALA A 599 13.47 12.99 -49.61
C ALA A 599 12.95 14.24 -48.86
N LYS A 600 12.15 15.10 -49.52
CA LYS A 600 11.49 16.25 -48.87
C LYS A 600 10.37 15.83 -47.92
N GLU A 601 9.63 14.77 -48.23
CA GLU A 601 8.57 14.26 -47.37
C GLU A 601 9.16 13.62 -46.10
N SER A 602 10.20 12.78 -46.25
CA SER A 602 10.93 12.23 -45.10
C SER A 602 11.61 13.31 -44.26
N LEU A 603 12.15 14.37 -44.88
CA LEU A 603 12.70 15.51 -44.14
C LEU A 603 11.63 16.26 -43.31
N LYS A 604 10.42 16.46 -43.86
CA LYS A 604 9.29 17.06 -43.12
C LYS A 604 8.82 16.17 -41.96
N GLU A 605 8.77 14.86 -42.16
CA GLU A 605 8.44 13.90 -41.12
C GLU A 605 9.45 13.98 -39.96
N LYS A 606 10.75 14.03 -40.27
CA LYS A 606 11.81 14.22 -39.27
C LYS A 606 11.81 15.60 -38.63
N GLU A 607 11.46 16.66 -39.35
CA GLU A 607 11.23 17.99 -38.78
C GLU A 607 10.08 17.98 -37.76
N MET A 608 8.98 17.29 -38.07
CA MET A 608 7.84 17.12 -37.16
C MET A 608 8.17 16.24 -35.94
N GLU A 609 8.95 15.17 -36.09
CA GLU A 609 9.50 14.38 -34.98
C GLU A 609 10.38 15.24 -34.05
N VAL A 610 11.28 16.05 -34.62
CA VAL A 610 12.16 16.94 -33.84
C VAL A 610 11.35 18.01 -33.11
N LEU A 611 10.33 18.60 -33.74
CA LEU A 611 9.41 19.55 -33.08
C LEU A 611 8.60 18.89 -31.95
N ALA A 612 8.20 17.62 -32.09
CA ALA A 612 7.54 16.86 -31.03
C ALA A 612 8.49 16.54 -29.87
N ALA A 613 9.72 16.09 -30.17
CA ALA A 613 10.76 15.83 -29.19
C ALA A 613 11.15 17.11 -28.42
N GLN A 614 11.30 18.24 -29.10
CA GLN A 614 11.64 19.50 -28.46
C GLN A 614 10.53 20.01 -27.54
N ARG A 615 9.25 19.82 -27.90
CA ARG A 615 8.12 20.08 -27.00
C ARG A 615 8.18 19.19 -25.75
N ALA A 616 8.43 17.89 -25.92
CA ALA A 616 8.57 16.96 -24.79
C ALA A 616 9.73 17.35 -23.86
N ILE A 617 10.86 17.78 -24.41
CA ILE A 617 12.00 18.31 -23.64
C ILE A 617 11.59 19.57 -22.87
N THR A 618 10.92 20.55 -23.49
CA THR A 618 10.48 21.76 -22.77
C THR A 618 9.47 21.49 -21.65
N ILE A 619 8.63 20.47 -21.80
CA ILE A 619 7.72 20.03 -20.72
C ILE A 619 8.52 19.42 -19.57
N LYS A 620 9.52 18.59 -19.85
CA LYS A 620 10.40 17.99 -18.83
C LYS A 620 11.31 18.99 -18.14
N ASP A 621 11.76 20.03 -18.83
CA ASP A 621 12.55 21.11 -18.25
C ASP A 621 11.72 21.94 -17.23
N GLU A 622 10.47 22.28 -17.57
CA GLU A 622 9.58 22.98 -16.64
C GLU A 622 9.11 22.07 -15.47
N GLU A 623 8.91 20.77 -15.70
CA GLU A 623 8.72 19.79 -14.61
C GLU A 623 9.93 19.78 -13.65
N LEU A 624 11.16 19.68 -14.17
CA LEU A 624 12.38 19.67 -13.37
C LEU A 624 12.51 20.97 -12.56
N LYS A 625 12.31 22.13 -13.21
CA LYS A 625 12.29 23.46 -12.59
C LYS A 625 11.26 23.57 -11.46
N MET A 626 10.07 23.01 -11.63
CA MET A 626 9.07 22.91 -10.56
C MET A 626 9.49 21.97 -9.42
N THR A 627 10.19 20.86 -9.71
CA THR A 627 10.74 19.98 -8.66
C THR A 627 11.90 20.61 -7.89
N LEU A 628 12.76 21.40 -8.55
CA LEU A 628 13.84 22.17 -7.92
C LEU A 628 13.26 23.23 -6.97
N ALA A 629 12.32 24.06 -7.43
CA ALA A 629 11.66 25.05 -6.57
C ALA A 629 10.97 24.41 -5.33
N ARG A 630 10.46 23.18 -5.46
CA ARG A 630 9.91 22.40 -4.33
C ARG A 630 11.00 21.87 -3.38
N LEU A 631 12.19 21.52 -3.90
CA LEU A 631 13.34 21.12 -3.08
C LEU A 631 13.94 22.33 -2.35
N ASP A 632 14.08 23.47 -3.01
CA ASP A 632 14.55 24.73 -2.40
C ASP A 632 13.63 25.14 -1.23
N ALA A 633 12.31 25.08 -1.43
CA ALA A 633 11.32 25.31 -0.38
C ALA A 633 11.49 24.34 0.82
N LYS A 634 11.76 23.06 0.55
CA LYS A 634 12.02 22.06 1.60
C LYS A 634 13.37 22.27 2.30
N GLU A 635 14.39 22.79 1.61
CA GLU A 635 15.66 23.15 2.25
C GLU A 635 15.48 24.36 3.19
N VAL A 636 14.65 25.35 2.81
CA VAL A 636 14.28 26.48 3.67
C VAL A 636 13.46 26.04 4.89
N GLU A 637 12.49 25.16 4.71
CA GLU A 637 11.76 24.54 5.84
C GLU A 637 12.71 23.80 6.79
N LEU A 638 13.64 22.98 6.27
CA LEU A 638 14.62 22.25 7.08
C LEU A 638 15.61 23.16 7.81
N LYS A 639 16.01 24.29 7.20
CA LYS A 639 16.83 25.32 7.87
C LYS A 639 16.06 25.93 9.05
N LYS A 640 14.80 26.31 8.84
CA LYS A 640 13.94 26.87 9.89
C LYS A 640 13.72 25.88 11.06
N VAL A 641 13.38 24.62 10.77
CA VAL A 641 13.22 23.59 11.82
C VAL A 641 14.53 23.34 12.57
N LYS A 642 15.68 23.40 11.89
CA LYS A 642 16.99 23.27 12.54
C LYS A 642 17.29 24.48 13.45
N GLU A 643 16.93 25.68 13.03
CA GLU A 643 17.06 26.91 13.82
C GLU A 643 16.18 26.84 15.08
N GLU A 644 14.90 26.45 14.93
CA GLU A 644 13.95 26.21 16.04
C GLU A 644 14.50 25.17 17.05
N VAL A 645 15.00 24.02 16.58
CA VAL A 645 15.63 23.00 17.45
C VAL A 645 16.88 23.52 18.17
N THR A 646 17.64 24.46 17.57
CA THR A 646 18.75 25.11 18.28
C THR A 646 18.30 26.17 19.28
N GLU A 647 17.17 26.83 19.06
CA GLU A 647 16.56 27.77 20.01
C GLU A 647 15.98 27.01 21.21
N ASP A 648 15.19 25.95 20.99
CA ASP A 648 14.72 25.00 22.02
C ASP A 648 15.88 24.44 22.85
N SER A 649 16.99 24.05 22.20
CA SER A 649 18.20 23.56 22.89
C SER A 649 18.84 24.63 23.78
N ASN A 650 18.73 25.91 23.42
CA ASN A 650 19.29 27.01 24.19
C ASN A 650 18.35 27.47 25.30
N ASP A 651 17.03 27.41 25.10
CA ASP A 651 16.04 27.63 26.16
C ASP A 651 16.02 26.49 27.17
N LEU A 652 16.21 25.23 26.77
CA LEU A 652 16.43 24.13 27.69
C LEU A 652 17.70 24.33 28.55
N LYS A 653 18.78 24.86 27.98
CA LYS A 653 19.99 25.25 28.75
C LYS A 653 19.73 26.41 29.70
N ARG A 654 18.94 27.41 29.29
CA ARG A 654 18.51 28.52 30.17
C ARG A 654 17.66 28.02 31.33
N LEU A 655 16.69 27.13 31.07
CA LEU A 655 15.87 26.49 32.10
C LEU A 655 16.71 25.61 33.04
N TYR A 656 17.69 24.88 32.52
CA TYR A 656 18.63 24.11 33.34
C TYR A 656 19.52 25.01 34.20
N ALA A 657 20.01 26.13 33.65
CA ALA A 657 20.77 27.13 34.41
C ALA A 657 19.93 27.80 35.51
N LEU A 658 18.67 28.18 35.22
CA LEU A 658 17.73 28.74 36.20
C LEU A 658 17.32 27.72 37.28
N ALA A 659 17.23 26.43 36.93
CA ALA A 659 17.03 25.37 37.89
C ALA A 659 18.27 25.21 38.79
N GLN A 660 19.48 25.20 38.20
CA GLN A 660 20.73 25.13 38.95
C GLN A 660 20.94 26.35 39.86
N GLU A 661 20.54 27.56 39.42
CA GLU A 661 20.57 28.79 40.21
C GLU A 661 19.57 28.77 41.38
N ARG A 662 18.36 28.21 41.17
CA ARG A 662 17.38 27.97 42.25
C ARG A 662 17.82 26.92 43.27
N ILE A 663 18.62 25.96 42.84
CA ILE A 663 19.14 24.86 43.67
C ILE A 663 20.41 25.34 44.43
N GLY A 664 21.27 26.11 43.78
CA GLY A 664 22.53 26.61 44.35
C GLY A 664 23.46 25.46 44.73
N ASP A 665 24.12 25.59 45.89
CA ASP A 665 24.96 24.53 46.47
C ASP A 665 24.17 23.47 47.25
N LYS A 666 22.84 23.63 47.42
CA LYS A 666 21.99 22.60 48.06
C LYS A 666 21.86 21.41 47.12
N SER A 667 22.00 20.18 47.62
CA SER A 667 21.68 19.00 46.80
C SER A 667 20.17 18.87 46.59
N LEU A 668 19.77 18.08 45.58
CA LEU A 668 18.37 17.73 45.35
C LEU A 668 17.80 16.92 46.54
N GLY A 669 18.67 16.24 47.30
CA GLY A 669 18.33 15.62 48.58
C GLY A 669 18.06 16.66 49.69
N ASP A 670 18.89 17.69 49.81
CA ASP A 670 18.67 18.77 50.79
C ASP A 670 17.35 19.52 50.53
N LEU A 671 17.00 19.75 49.27
CA LEU A 671 15.72 20.37 48.90
C LEU A 671 14.52 19.45 49.19
N ALA A 672 14.69 18.14 49.06
CA ALA A 672 13.69 17.16 49.46
C ALA A 672 13.55 17.07 51.00
N ILE A 673 14.65 17.17 51.74
CA ILE A 673 14.67 17.24 53.20
C ILE A 673 14.02 18.54 53.68
N GLU A 674 14.33 19.68 53.09
CA GLU A 674 13.71 20.98 53.39
C GLU A 674 12.20 20.95 53.11
N LYS A 675 11.75 20.32 52.01
CA LYS A 675 10.32 20.06 51.76
C LYS A 675 9.71 19.17 52.84
N LEU A 676 10.33 18.04 53.18
CA LEU A 676 9.82 17.10 54.18
C LEU A 676 9.79 17.70 55.59
N GLN A 677 10.73 18.57 55.93
CA GLN A 677 10.73 19.35 57.18
C GLN A 677 9.59 20.37 57.20
N LEU A 678 9.30 21.04 56.09
CA LEU A 678 8.19 21.98 55.97
C LEU A 678 6.83 21.25 56.02
N GLU A 679 6.73 20.10 55.37
CA GLU A 679 5.56 19.21 55.38
C GLU A 679 5.33 18.59 56.77
N ALA A 680 6.39 18.19 57.48
CA ALA A 680 6.32 17.76 58.88
C ALA A 680 5.90 18.92 59.81
N ALA A 681 6.47 20.11 59.67
CA ALA A 681 6.08 21.29 60.45
C ALA A 681 4.62 21.69 60.19
N GLN A 682 4.13 21.55 58.95
CA GLN A 682 2.71 21.75 58.64
C GLN A 682 1.84 20.70 59.35
N LEU A 683 2.22 19.42 59.32
CA LEU A 683 1.49 18.35 60.01
C LEU A 683 1.53 18.50 61.53
N GLU A 684 2.62 19.02 62.12
CA GLU A 684 2.69 19.37 63.54
C GLU A 684 1.75 20.53 63.89
N VAL A 685 1.66 21.57 63.04
CA VAL A 685 0.69 22.66 63.19
C VAL A 685 -0.76 22.16 63.05
N GLU A 686 -1.04 21.29 62.08
CA GLU A 686 -2.37 20.68 61.91
C GLU A 686 -2.74 19.77 63.10
N ALA A 687 -1.79 19.01 63.65
CA ALA A 687 -2.00 18.21 64.86
C ALA A 687 -2.21 19.09 66.11
N ALA A 688 -1.41 20.16 66.29
CA ALA A 688 -1.54 21.08 67.41
C ALA A 688 -2.86 21.86 67.39
N THR A 689 -3.27 22.34 66.20
CA THR A 689 -4.55 23.04 66.02
C THR A 689 -5.75 22.11 66.23
N GLN A 690 -5.70 20.86 65.74
CA GLN A 690 -6.71 19.84 66.07
C GLN A 690 -6.76 19.52 67.58
N ALA A 691 -5.61 19.44 68.25
CA ALA A 691 -5.55 19.21 69.70
C ALA A 691 -6.16 20.37 70.50
N LEU A 692 -5.87 21.63 70.12
CA LEU A 692 -6.48 22.84 70.69
C LEU A 692 -8.00 22.87 70.46
N GLN A 693 -8.45 22.58 69.24
CA GLN A 693 -9.87 22.53 68.89
C GLN A 693 -10.62 21.47 69.71
N LYS A 694 -10.00 20.29 69.91
CA LYS A 694 -10.52 19.20 70.74
C LYS A 694 -10.55 19.56 72.22
N LEU A 695 -9.53 20.25 72.73
CA LEU A 695 -9.52 20.81 74.09
C LEU A 695 -10.65 21.83 74.29
N ALA A 696 -10.86 22.77 73.36
CA ALA A 696 -11.97 23.73 73.42
C ALA A 696 -13.34 23.04 73.33
N GLN A 697 -13.47 21.94 72.58
CA GLN A 697 -14.68 21.13 72.55
C GLN A 697 -14.92 20.41 73.90
N MET A 698 -13.89 19.78 74.46
CA MET A 698 -13.98 19.10 75.77
C MET A 698 -14.26 20.10 76.90
N SER A 699 -13.65 21.28 76.89
CA SER A 699 -13.92 22.36 77.86
C SER A 699 -15.37 22.81 77.81
N ARG A 700 -15.92 23.06 76.62
CA ARG A 700 -17.35 23.39 76.45
C ARG A 700 -18.29 22.26 76.88
N GLN A 701 -17.92 21.00 76.67
CA GLN A 701 -18.67 19.86 77.21
C GLN A 701 -18.58 19.77 78.75
N LEU A 702 -17.43 20.07 79.34
CA LEU A 702 -17.23 20.13 80.79
C LEU A 702 -18.06 21.25 81.42
N MET A 703 -18.03 22.46 80.84
CA MET A 703 -18.86 23.58 81.27
C MET A 703 -20.35 23.22 81.17
N LYS A 704 -20.80 22.61 80.06
CA LYS A 704 -22.19 22.17 79.91
C LYS A 704 -22.59 21.13 80.96
N LYS A 705 -21.73 20.16 81.26
CA LYS A 705 -21.97 19.18 82.34
C LYS A 705 -22.00 19.83 83.73
N ALA A 706 -21.12 20.78 84.01
CA ALA A 706 -21.07 21.51 85.28
C ALA A 706 -22.26 22.47 85.47
N ILE A 707 -22.85 22.96 84.38
CA ILE A 707 -24.14 23.68 84.42
C ILE A 707 -25.28 22.68 84.71
N GLN A 708 -25.31 21.54 84.02
CA GLN A 708 -26.34 20.51 84.20
C GLN A 708 -26.32 19.85 85.58
N SER A 709 -25.17 19.72 86.25
CA SER A 709 -25.12 19.25 87.65
C SER A 709 -25.72 20.27 88.63
N VAL A 710 -25.45 21.56 88.45
CA VAL A 710 -26.09 22.64 89.24
C VAL A 710 -27.61 22.67 89.03
N GLU A 711 -28.08 22.39 87.81
CA GLU A 711 -29.51 22.29 87.51
C GLU A 711 -30.15 21.04 88.14
N ALA A 712 -29.43 19.92 88.21
CA ALA A 712 -29.92 18.70 88.87
C ALA A 712 -30.05 18.85 90.39
N ASP A 713 -29.04 19.43 91.06
CA ASP A 713 -29.06 19.65 92.52
C ASP A 713 -30.18 20.63 92.92
N ASN A 714 -30.45 21.66 92.11
CA ASN A 714 -31.58 22.58 92.32
C ASN A 714 -32.96 21.87 92.25
N TYR A 715 -33.08 20.75 91.55
CA TYR A 715 -34.34 19.98 91.48
C TYR A 715 -34.51 18.97 92.62
N LEU A 716 -33.44 18.54 93.29
CA LEU A 716 -33.56 17.67 94.47
C LEU A 716 -34.14 18.41 95.69
N SER A 717 -33.97 19.74 95.78
CA SER A 717 -34.38 20.54 96.95
C SER A 717 -35.90 20.72 97.16
N VAL A 718 -36.76 20.05 96.37
CA VAL A 718 -38.20 20.36 96.28
C VAL A 718 -39.14 19.22 96.73
N MET A 719 -38.64 18.00 96.96
CA MET A 719 -39.46 16.91 97.54
C MET A 719 -38.70 15.98 98.49
N GLN A 720 -39.44 15.42 99.46
CA GLN A 720 -39.00 14.57 100.59
C GLN A 720 -38.30 15.36 101.72
N ASN A 721 -39.03 16.00 102.65
CA ASN A 721 -39.74 15.45 103.83
C ASN A 721 -38.89 14.73 104.88
N ASN A 722 -38.88 15.32 106.08
CA ASN A 722 -39.10 14.68 107.40
C ASN A 722 -38.32 13.39 107.75
N ASN A 723 -37.28 13.51 108.59
CA ASN A 723 -37.38 13.13 110.02
C ASN A 723 -36.12 13.44 110.86
N ASP A 724 -36.34 13.54 112.17
CA ASP A 724 -35.41 13.48 113.32
C ASP A 724 -34.04 14.22 113.34
N LYS A 725 -34.11 15.46 113.84
CA LYS A 725 -33.40 15.98 115.05
C LYS A 725 -31.86 16.02 115.15
N ASN A 726 -31.40 17.22 115.51
CA ASN A 726 -30.12 17.59 116.16
C ASN A 726 -28.85 17.35 115.33
N VAL A 727 -28.40 18.35 114.56
CA VAL A 727 -27.62 19.55 115.03
C VAL A 727 -26.19 19.19 115.41
N ASP A 728 -25.27 19.42 114.46
CA ASP A 728 -24.31 20.51 114.59
C ASP A 728 -24.04 21.14 113.22
N SER A 729 -23.82 22.46 113.16
CA SER A 729 -23.82 23.22 111.91
C SER A 729 -22.44 23.80 111.60
N ILE A 730 -21.83 23.42 110.46
CA ILE A 730 -20.88 24.20 109.60
C ILE A 730 -20.43 23.29 108.42
N THR A 731 -21.26 23.17 107.38
CA THR A 731 -20.89 22.49 106.11
C THR A 731 -21.54 23.09 104.85
N ASP A 732 -22.80 23.50 104.90
CA ASP A 732 -23.59 23.71 103.68
C ASP A 732 -23.31 25.02 102.90
N ILE A 733 -22.53 25.95 103.46
CA ILE A 733 -22.07 27.14 102.72
C ILE A 733 -20.83 26.80 101.87
N ASN A 734 -19.93 25.94 102.36
CA ASN A 734 -18.68 25.64 101.67
C ASN A 734 -18.90 24.84 100.38
N ASN A 735 -19.93 23.98 100.30
CA ASN A 735 -20.26 23.30 99.05
C ASN A 735 -20.73 24.29 97.96
N TYR A 736 -21.60 25.25 98.29
CA TYR A 736 -22.06 26.23 97.29
C TYR A 736 -20.95 27.19 96.87
N VAL A 737 -20.09 27.63 97.81
CA VAL A 737 -18.91 28.45 97.49
C VAL A 737 -17.91 27.66 96.64
N CYS A 738 -17.51 26.45 97.04
CA CYS A 738 -16.57 25.63 96.26
C CYS A 738 -17.10 25.29 94.87
N LEU A 739 -18.40 24.97 94.73
CA LEU A 739 -19.00 24.62 93.44
C LEU A 739 -19.18 25.86 92.54
N THR A 740 -19.44 27.05 93.11
CA THR A 740 -19.38 28.31 92.34
C THR A 740 -17.96 28.74 91.98
N GLU A 741 -16.96 28.46 92.81
CA GLU A 741 -15.53 28.64 92.49
C GLU A 741 -15.06 27.68 91.39
N VAL A 742 -15.50 26.41 91.42
CA VAL A 742 -15.28 25.44 90.34
C VAL A 742 -15.97 25.89 89.06
N LYS A 743 -17.22 26.38 89.13
CA LYS A 743 -17.93 26.95 87.97
C LYS A 743 -17.18 28.16 87.38
N ALA A 744 -16.66 29.05 88.23
CA ALA A 744 -15.83 30.18 87.81
C ALA A 744 -14.44 29.74 87.28
N GLY A 745 -13.86 28.68 87.83
CA GLY A 745 -12.62 28.06 87.37
C GLY A 745 -12.77 27.46 85.98
N VAL A 746 -13.79 26.62 85.77
CA VAL A 746 -14.13 26.02 84.47
C VAL A 746 -14.51 27.10 83.46
N ALA A 747 -15.23 28.15 83.84
CA ALA A 747 -15.53 29.28 82.96
C ALA A 747 -14.25 30.03 82.52
N ARG A 748 -13.34 30.33 83.46
CA ARG A 748 -12.04 30.97 83.16
C ARG A 748 -11.15 30.09 82.26
N LEU A 749 -11.06 28.79 82.56
CA LEU A 749 -10.32 27.83 81.74
C LEU A 749 -10.91 27.71 80.34
N SER A 750 -12.24 27.71 80.20
CA SER A 750 -12.88 27.67 78.88
C SER A 750 -12.65 28.95 78.09
N ALA A 751 -12.79 30.12 78.70
CA ALA A 751 -12.51 31.40 78.06
C ALA A 751 -11.04 31.51 77.61
N LEU A 752 -10.10 31.03 78.44
CA LEU A 752 -8.67 31.00 78.10
C LEU A 752 -8.37 29.98 76.98
N THR A 753 -9.05 28.83 76.96
CA THR A 753 -8.93 27.84 75.88
C THR A 753 -9.53 28.36 74.57
N GLU A 754 -10.64 29.11 74.63
CA GLU A 754 -11.24 29.74 73.44
C GLU A 754 -10.40 30.91 72.93
N GLN A 755 -9.79 31.71 73.82
CA GLN A 755 -8.81 32.74 73.43
C GLN A 755 -7.60 32.13 72.72
N LEU A 756 -7.01 31.05 73.24
CA LEU A 756 -5.90 30.35 72.57
C LEU A 756 -6.26 29.77 71.19
N VAL A 757 -7.53 29.41 70.97
CA VAL A 757 -8.04 28.96 69.66
C VAL A 757 -8.23 30.12 68.68
N ILE A 758 -8.55 31.32 69.17
CA ILE A 758 -8.64 32.56 68.38
C ILE A 758 -7.23 33.09 68.05
N ASP A 759 -6.33 33.13 69.03
CA ASP A 759 -4.94 33.59 68.87
C ASP A 759 -4.14 32.66 67.92
N ALA A 760 -4.47 31.37 67.88
CA ALA A 760 -3.95 30.41 66.91
C ALA A 760 -4.62 30.48 65.52
N GLY A 761 -5.56 31.40 65.29
CA GLY A 761 -6.22 31.61 64.00
C GLY A 761 -7.20 30.53 63.55
N ILE A 762 -7.53 29.57 64.42
CA ILE A 762 -8.34 28.37 64.09
C ILE A 762 -9.82 28.74 63.86
N VAL A 763 -10.28 29.84 64.45
CA VAL A 763 -11.63 30.38 64.28
C VAL A 763 -11.52 31.90 64.08
N ALA A 764 -12.13 32.42 63.01
CA ALA A 764 -12.20 33.86 62.78
C ALA A 764 -13.02 34.55 63.87
N ALA A 765 -12.58 35.73 64.30
CA ALA A 765 -13.34 36.56 65.25
C ALA A 765 -14.66 37.02 64.61
N ASN A 766 -15.76 36.89 65.37
CA ASN A 766 -17.07 37.48 65.11
C ASN A 766 -17.31 38.65 66.07
#